data_AF-A0A2V2F1N5-F1
#
_entry.id   AF-A0A2V2F1N5-F1
#
_cell.length_a   1.000
_cell.length_b   1.000
_cell.length_c   1.000
_cell.angle_alpha   90.00
_cell.angle_beta   90.00
_cell.angle_gamma   90.00
#
_symmetry.space_group_name_H-M   'P 1'
#
loop_
_entity.id
_entity.type
_entity.pdbx_description
1 polymer ?
#
loop_
_entity_poly.entity_id
_entity_poly.type
_entity_poly.pdbx_seq_one_letter_code
_entity_poly.pdbx_strand_id
1 'polypeptide(L)'
;MAKNNRTETWRKYVLSVLSLTVATTLSLGVFTACSDGSDTSDDEDTTVSQADTQLLRNGNFEFYSDKDVEDVIDRHGVVNTPNNWTFSAGSPSSDTASGIINTADWTYFTSSGGYPFSTYTKDDEEVTTFASIEEAAAHWEDDNVSAYDRLKFLDIYEDEIDDLDDDSEEAELFAEYSYSVDFEDVEYLNSDVGAGLALHDDAAQRENGDTSVLMIHNRRTSENVLGTAQYYTSGTTITLEAGTAAKLSVWVRTDALTHYYADSETEVSRRGGAYIGITNTVGGTTLDQMQIKNINTKGEWQEYTVYVRASTFASSTFTVVLGLGRGSSSDRYENVNGYAFFDDVSCEIISAEAYEEAVSSDWNICTVDSLAEEKVFDTDSVTGDTFALDLYAGFDAAGDLLDDVTFALTSEVSGSKTYTSESIHPSLGDSEENVTALMTMAEIAASSNPTLQKIYRNDLEGKYPFGENGNVLMLMSANGAAYTAKTGDISLASGERMLVSFFVKTSEIAEGLTGANATLVDGENRTTLTAFDSNAVDTVDIDDDNQDIYNGWVQCFFFLTNETDEDKTFHIEFSYGPTSIVSADRYDFSDGYAAFTNFETKPLTGTEYSYASTGDRAVKVSLTGRAQNTSSFDDVSATARKDIESRPALPASFTGTLGGSVAVVPDGGVSNVKPENVYAGLLNADYADNYYASEEAWRNILDTSAADGDEWWTNLFGNANQPLVIANGEAASYGFISQDISLSASTAQLVSMRVRLSEGAKAYIYLTDTTTSKSAGSAMSTNLPDVTYWYDDNGNICRIDPSSDEFDRHSDVLFTLNENGLYTRTGDTSAMYYANLYNYDTDDEGNYVTRDGTVAFYVHEGRTYAYYDLETDTYSTEVTCLPTEVSGETITRYDFRNATLPSAVIEVDGTKAAGEWVTVSFYLNAGSEAKTYRLEVWSGSRDGSAPNPEDSYVIFDNYSNDSTSDFASIRDEAVEEIKRANGIAEKDNITDSAIAMYYTFTFYDATSYLRYDATQDEDELGNPYGSYTQSSYEEQLVYLYWDDSEGLATGSPAYTFFLDYSAADVTVEEDDLGEGDEEEDTTETETDNNVWLLISSGVLAVVLVAVIVLVIVRRQLEKRSRRQRIKAESAPVVRPLPPQVKKPAAKKDETSVPEDEYDPYNN
;
A
#
# COMPACT_ATOMS: atom_id res chain seq x y z
N MET A 1 -28.30 -49.30 -7.65
CA MET A 1 -28.11 -48.46 -6.44
C MET A 1 -26.66 -48.05 -6.43
N ALA A 2 -26.45 -46.75 -6.69
CA ALA A 2 -25.16 -46.04 -6.74
C ALA A 2 -24.45 -46.10 -5.36
N LYS A 3 -23.13 -46.17 -5.14
CA LYS A 3 -21.90 -45.68 -5.79
C LYS A 3 -21.86 -44.17 -6.06
N ASN A 4 -21.18 -43.40 -5.19
CA ASN A 4 -20.01 -42.62 -5.60
C ASN A 4 -19.20 -42.04 -4.42
N ASN A 5 -17.89 -42.29 -4.49
CA ASN A 5 -16.81 -41.54 -3.87
C ASN A 5 -16.61 -40.17 -4.56
N ARG A 6 -15.92 -39.28 -3.85
CA ARG A 6 -15.12 -38.13 -4.30
C ARG A 6 -15.88 -36.92 -4.86
N THR A 7 -15.94 -35.84 -4.07
CA THR A 7 -15.20 -34.57 -4.28
C THR A 7 -15.56 -33.60 -3.16
N GLU A 8 -14.78 -33.56 -2.08
CA GLU A 8 -14.73 -32.40 -1.17
C GLU A 8 -13.33 -31.78 -1.25
N THR A 9 -13.13 -31.06 -2.35
CA THR A 9 -12.08 -30.06 -2.52
C THR A 9 -12.73 -28.82 -3.09
N TRP A 10 -13.46 -28.07 -2.25
CA TRP A 10 -13.74 -26.64 -2.52
C TRP A 10 -14.27 -25.87 -1.30
N ARG A 11 -13.58 -26.01 -0.15
CA ARG A 11 -13.61 -25.02 0.95
C ARG A 11 -12.18 -24.63 1.35
N LYS A 12 -11.39 -24.25 0.34
CA LYS A 12 -10.08 -23.59 0.48
C LYS A 12 -10.02 -22.23 -0.23
N TYR A 13 -11.15 -21.53 -0.39
CA TYR A 13 -11.16 -20.20 -1.04
C TYR A 13 -12.15 -19.18 -0.42
N VAL A 14 -12.54 -19.34 0.85
CA VAL A 14 -13.32 -18.32 1.59
C VAL A 14 -12.69 -17.96 2.96
N LEU A 15 -11.49 -18.49 3.26
CA LEU A 15 -10.70 -18.18 4.46
C LEU A 15 -9.39 -17.48 4.06
N SER A 16 -9.50 -16.39 3.31
CA SER A 16 -8.34 -15.60 2.87
C SER A 16 -8.59 -14.08 2.75
N VAL A 17 -9.67 -13.55 3.35
CA VAL A 17 -9.95 -12.08 3.32
C VAL A 17 -10.47 -11.55 4.68
N LEU A 18 -10.20 -12.23 5.79
CA LEU A 18 -10.51 -11.70 7.14
C LEU A 18 -9.40 -12.03 8.13
N SER A 19 -8.15 -11.92 7.65
CA SER A 19 -6.92 -12.12 8.41
C SER A 19 -5.98 -10.92 8.24
N LEU A 20 -6.54 -9.72 8.13
CA LEU A 20 -5.77 -8.48 8.10
C LEU A 20 -6.59 -7.32 8.69
N THR A 21 -6.82 -7.37 10.01
CA THR A 21 -7.19 -6.24 10.92
C THR A 21 -7.62 -6.78 12.29
N VAL A 22 -6.74 -7.53 12.97
CA VAL A 22 -6.78 -7.69 14.45
C VAL A 22 -5.33 -7.76 14.94
N ALA A 23 -4.60 -6.68 14.70
CA ALA A 23 -3.31 -6.42 15.32
C ALA A 23 -3.28 -4.94 15.73
N THR A 24 -4.25 -4.56 16.56
CA THR A 24 -4.25 -3.33 17.36
C THR A 24 -5.22 -3.55 18.51
N THR A 25 -4.84 -3.06 19.69
CA THR A 25 -5.52 -3.10 21.00
C THR A 25 -5.30 -4.35 21.86
N LEU A 26 -4.08 -4.49 22.40
CA LEU A 26 -3.89 -4.92 23.79
C LEU A 26 -3.81 -3.66 24.65
N SER A 27 -4.94 -3.26 25.21
CA SER A 27 -5.00 -2.33 26.34
C SER A 27 -5.84 -2.99 27.42
N LEU A 28 -5.18 -3.75 28.30
CA LEU A 28 -5.78 -4.26 29.53
C LEU A 28 -5.83 -3.13 30.55
N GLY A 29 -7.04 -2.72 30.94
CA GLY A 29 -7.21 -1.71 31.98
C GLY A 29 -8.67 -1.30 32.20
N VAL A 30 -9.25 -1.85 33.28
CA VAL A 30 -10.42 -1.37 34.02
C VAL A 30 -11.81 -1.71 33.47
N PHE A 31 -12.39 -2.79 34.00
CA PHE A 31 -13.82 -2.80 34.35
C PHE A 31 -14.00 -3.13 35.83
N THR A 32 -14.06 -2.08 36.65
CA THR A 32 -14.95 -2.07 37.82
C THR A 32 -16.23 -1.37 37.39
N ALA A 33 -17.34 -2.09 37.36
CA ALA A 33 -18.67 -1.49 37.42
C ALA A 33 -19.68 -2.51 37.95
N CYS A 34 -20.09 -2.32 39.21
CA CYS A 34 -21.32 -2.89 39.73
C CYS A 34 -22.51 -2.42 38.88
N SER A 35 -23.36 -3.34 38.43
CA SER A 35 -24.75 -3.02 38.10
C SER A 35 -25.67 -3.81 39.02
N ASP A 36 -26.24 -3.10 39.99
CA ASP A 36 -27.35 -3.54 40.82
C ASP A 36 -28.62 -3.57 39.95
N GLY A 37 -29.29 -4.72 39.83
CA GLY A 37 -30.38 -4.91 38.86
C GLY A 37 -31.17 -6.22 38.99
N SER A 38 -31.93 -6.33 40.08
CA SER A 38 -33.19 -7.11 40.28
C SER A 38 -33.42 -8.47 39.58
N ASP A 39 -33.43 -9.52 40.41
CA ASP A 39 -34.30 -10.71 40.43
C ASP A 39 -34.97 -11.17 39.11
N THR A 40 -34.43 -12.24 38.54
CA THR A 40 -35.19 -13.45 38.15
C THR A 40 -34.28 -14.66 38.30
N SER A 41 -34.70 -15.59 39.15
CA SER A 41 -34.09 -16.90 39.38
C SER A 41 -34.23 -17.79 38.14
N ASP A 42 -33.11 -18.10 37.51
CA ASP A 42 -32.86 -19.39 36.87
C ASP A 42 -31.44 -19.78 37.30
N ASP A 43 -31.32 -20.88 38.03
CA ASP A 43 -30.04 -21.48 38.42
C ASP A 43 -29.37 -22.04 37.15
N GLU A 44 -28.67 -21.20 36.41
CA GLU A 44 -27.58 -21.66 35.55
C GLU A 44 -26.32 -21.74 36.43
N ASP A 45 -25.76 -22.95 36.55
CA ASP A 45 -24.44 -23.20 37.12
C ASP A 45 -23.44 -22.25 36.45
N THR A 46 -23.09 -21.17 37.14
CA THR A 46 -22.09 -20.23 36.68
C THR A 46 -20.74 -20.79 37.10
N THR A 47 -20.20 -21.72 36.30
CA THR A 47 -18.78 -22.07 36.37
C THR A 47 -17.99 -20.81 36.03
N VAL A 48 -17.39 -20.19 37.06
CA VAL A 48 -16.44 -19.10 36.85
C VAL A 48 -15.16 -19.76 36.37
N SER A 49 -15.04 -19.97 35.06
CA SER A 49 -13.83 -20.51 34.46
C SER A 49 -12.64 -19.62 34.86
N GLN A 50 -11.66 -20.18 35.56
CA GLN A 50 -10.43 -19.48 35.91
C GLN A 50 -9.78 -18.96 34.62
N ALA A 51 -9.44 -17.67 34.57
CA ALA A 51 -8.76 -17.11 33.41
C ALA A 51 -7.26 -17.42 33.50
N ASP A 52 -6.72 -18.10 32.49
CA ASP A 52 -5.28 -18.21 32.28
C ASP A 52 -4.72 -16.81 31.98
N THR A 53 -3.74 -16.34 32.76
CA THR A 53 -3.03 -15.05 32.58
C THR A 53 -1.54 -15.24 32.30
N GLN A 54 -1.06 -16.47 32.12
CA GLN A 54 0.35 -16.76 31.90
C GLN A 54 0.82 -16.26 30.53
N LEU A 55 2.08 -15.84 30.42
CA LEU A 55 2.70 -15.43 29.15
C LEU A 55 2.71 -16.62 28.16
N LEU A 56 3.18 -17.78 28.61
CA LEU A 56 2.96 -19.05 27.94
C LEU A 56 1.67 -19.67 28.48
N ARG A 57 0.63 -19.75 27.64
CA ARG A 57 -0.69 -20.23 28.07
C ARG A 57 -0.63 -21.68 28.52
N ASN A 58 -1.30 -21.95 29.63
CA ASN A 58 -1.45 -23.27 30.25
C ASN A 58 -0.10 -23.98 30.43
N GLY A 59 0.92 -23.25 30.89
CA GLY A 59 2.25 -23.79 31.13
C GLY A 59 2.34 -24.67 32.38
N ASN A 60 1.46 -24.44 33.35
CA ASN A 60 1.28 -25.27 34.55
C ASN A 60 0.28 -26.42 34.35
N PHE A 61 -0.28 -26.57 33.15
CA PHE A 61 -1.23 -27.64 32.80
C PHE A 61 -2.49 -27.73 33.67
N GLU A 62 -2.95 -26.61 34.22
CA GLU A 62 -4.17 -26.58 35.02
C GLU A 62 -5.43 -26.33 34.19
N PHE A 63 -5.34 -25.93 32.93
CA PHE A 63 -6.49 -25.54 32.11
C PHE A 63 -6.85 -26.64 31.08
N TYR A 64 -8.03 -27.23 31.24
CA TYR A 64 -8.63 -28.20 30.30
C TYR A 64 -10.17 -28.06 30.35
N SER A 65 -10.87 -28.54 29.31
CA SER A 65 -12.30 -28.31 29.08
C SER A 65 -13.21 -28.65 30.27
N ASP A 66 -12.79 -29.63 31.07
CA ASP A 66 -13.66 -30.29 32.04
C ASP A 66 -13.21 -30.09 33.51
N LYS A 67 -12.24 -29.19 33.77
CA LYS A 67 -11.63 -29.00 35.10
C LYS A 67 -12.62 -28.64 36.21
N ASP A 68 -13.63 -27.84 35.91
CA ASP A 68 -14.55 -27.28 36.91
C ASP A 68 -15.90 -28.03 36.96
N VAL A 69 -16.02 -29.16 36.26
CA VAL A 69 -17.25 -29.95 36.20
C VAL A 69 -17.01 -31.30 36.87
N GLU A 70 -17.24 -31.35 38.19
CA GLU A 70 -17.00 -32.52 39.05
C GLU A 70 -17.63 -33.79 38.46
N ASP A 71 -18.90 -33.71 38.00
CA ASP A 71 -19.60 -34.82 37.34
C ASP A 71 -18.92 -35.30 36.05
N VAL A 72 -18.27 -34.41 35.27
CA VAL A 72 -17.57 -34.78 34.04
C VAL A 72 -16.19 -35.37 34.35
N ILE A 73 -15.52 -34.90 35.40
CA ILE A 73 -14.27 -35.51 35.87
C ILE A 73 -14.51 -36.94 36.32
N ASP A 74 -15.55 -37.16 37.12
CA ASP A 74 -15.89 -38.49 37.63
C ASP A 74 -16.32 -39.48 36.54
N ARG A 75 -16.98 -38.98 35.47
CA ARG A 75 -17.52 -39.78 34.37
C ARG A 75 -16.60 -39.93 33.15
N HIS A 76 -15.73 -38.96 32.87
CA HIS A 76 -14.97 -38.88 31.62
C HIS A 76 -13.47 -38.52 31.82
N GLY A 77 -13.14 -37.70 32.82
CA GLY A 77 -11.90 -36.92 32.86
C GLY A 77 -10.68 -37.59 33.52
N VAL A 78 -10.21 -38.73 33.00
CA VAL A 78 -9.01 -39.43 33.52
C VAL A 78 -7.70 -38.93 32.89
N VAL A 79 -7.68 -38.80 31.56
CA VAL A 79 -6.58 -38.15 30.81
C VAL A 79 -7.19 -37.11 29.88
N ASN A 80 -6.88 -35.84 30.12
CA ASN A 80 -7.54 -34.71 29.45
C ASN A 80 -6.65 -34.07 28.38
N THR A 81 -7.27 -33.41 27.40
CA THR A 81 -6.48 -32.64 26.42
C THR A 81 -6.11 -31.27 27.00
N PRO A 82 -4.82 -30.88 27.03
CA PRO A 82 -4.41 -29.55 27.47
C PRO A 82 -4.97 -28.45 26.56
N ASN A 83 -5.64 -27.45 27.14
CA ASN A 83 -5.99 -26.23 26.42
C ASN A 83 -4.71 -25.52 25.94
N ASN A 84 -4.73 -24.91 24.75
CA ASN A 84 -3.58 -24.21 24.16
C ASN A 84 -2.33 -25.07 23.90
N TRP A 85 -2.43 -26.40 23.85
CA TRP A 85 -1.35 -27.28 23.42
C TRP A 85 -1.84 -28.27 22.36
N THR A 86 -1.01 -28.53 21.34
CA THR A 86 -1.37 -29.43 20.23
C THR A 86 -0.57 -30.72 20.30
N PHE A 87 -1.28 -31.85 20.35
CA PHE A 87 -0.68 -33.18 20.34
C PHE A 87 -0.22 -33.61 18.94
N SER A 88 0.87 -34.37 18.88
CA SER A 88 1.36 -35.05 17.67
C SER A 88 2.00 -36.38 18.01
N ALA A 89 1.68 -37.40 17.22
CA ALA A 89 2.22 -38.75 17.37
C ALA A 89 2.94 -39.21 16.09
N GLY A 90 4.05 -39.93 16.27
CA GLY A 90 4.83 -40.54 15.20
C GLY A 90 4.20 -41.81 14.62
N SER A 91 4.89 -42.40 13.64
CA SER A 91 4.54 -43.72 13.10
C SER A 91 5.64 -44.72 13.44
N PRO A 92 5.34 -45.80 14.20
CA PRO A 92 4.01 -46.16 14.67
C PRO A 92 3.48 -45.31 15.84
N SER A 93 2.16 -45.26 16.00
CA SER A 93 1.49 -44.62 17.14
C SER A 93 1.65 -45.44 18.41
N SER A 94 1.49 -44.78 19.56
CA SER A 94 1.34 -45.47 20.85
C SER A 94 0.04 -46.26 20.88
N ASP A 95 0.05 -47.33 21.66
CA ASP A 95 -1.14 -48.11 22.03
C ASP A 95 -1.82 -47.49 23.28
N THR A 96 -1.27 -46.40 23.82
CA THR A 96 -1.66 -45.78 25.09
C THR A 96 -1.94 -44.29 24.95
N ALA A 97 -2.81 -43.76 25.81
CA ALA A 97 -3.20 -42.34 25.81
C ALA A 97 -2.15 -41.40 26.45
N SER A 98 -2.17 -40.13 26.03
CA SER A 98 -1.33 -39.04 26.58
C SER A 98 -2.20 -37.79 26.78
N GLY A 99 -1.86 -36.96 27.77
CA GLY A 99 -2.64 -35.78 28.14
C GLY A 99 -2.37 -35.30 29.57
N ILE A 100 -3.22 -34.40 30.07
CA ILE A 100 -3.18 -33.91 31.44
C ILE A 100 -3.75 -34.96 32.39
N ILE A 101 -3.05 -35.18 33.50
CA ILE A 101 -3.50 -36.01 34.63
C ILE A 101 -3.55 -35.16 35.89
N ASN A 102 -4.64 -35.27 36.65
CA ASN A 102 -4.75 -34.71 37.99
C ASN A 102 -4.14 -35.67 39.04
N THR A 103 -3.04 -35.28 39.66
CA THR A 103 -2.36 -36.09 40.70
C THR A 103 -3.11 -36.16 42.02
N ALA A 104 -4.08 -35.28 42.29
CA ALA A 104 -4.94 -35.38 43.46
C ALA A 104 -5.83 -36.64 43.39
N ASP A 105 -6.22 -37.03 42.18
CA ASP A 105 -7.11 -38.16 41.92
C ASP A 105 -6.32 -39.44 41.57
N TRP A 106 -5.00 -39.44 41.78
CA TRP A 106 -4.10 -40.55 41.42
C TRP A 106 -4.61 -41.92 41.86
N THR A 107 -5.05 -42.03 43.10
CA THR A 107 -5.55 -43.30 43.64
C THR A 107 -6.91 -43.69 43.07
N TYR A 108 -7.75 -42.73 42.67
CA TYR A 108 -9.06 -42.99 42.07
C TYR A 108 -8.92 -43.57 40.66
N PHE A 109 -7.90 -43.20 39.89
CA PHE A 109 -7.72 -43.77 38.55
C PHE A 109 -6.74 -44.94 38.48
N THR A 110 -5.76 -45.06 39.37
CA THR A 110 -4.75 -46.14 39.31
C THR A 110 -5.06 -47.36 40.18
N SER A 111 -6.00 -47.25 41.13
CA SER A 111 -6.21 -48.27 42.16
C SER A 111 -7.69 -48.51 42.44
N SER A 112 -8.00 -49.74 42.86
CA SER A 112 -9.36 -50.10 43.27
C SER A 112 -9.84 -49.26 44.46
N GLY A 113 -11.09 -48.80 44.40
CA GLY A 113 -11.74 -47.98 45.43
C GLY A 113 -12.11 -48.74 46.71
N GLY A 114 -11.93 -50.07 46.71
CA GLY A 114 -12.15 -50.93 47.88
C GLY A 114 -13.53 -51.59 47.93
N TYR A 115 -14.29 -51.59 46.82
CA TYR A 115 -15.47 -52.43 46.66
C TYR A 115 -15.12 -53.93 46.77
N PRO A 116 -15.91 -54.76 47.48
CA PRO A 116 -15.60 -56.16 47.70
C PRO A 116 -15.94 -57.04 46.48
N PHE A 117 -15.20 -56.87 45.38
CA PHE A 117 -15.38 -57.62 44.13
C PHE A 117 -15.28 -59.14 44.32
N SER A 118 -16.04 -59.87 43.49
CA SER A 118 -16.02 -61.33 43.46
C SER A 118 -14.93 -61.84 42.52
N THR A 119 -14.22 -62.91 42.91
CA THR A 119 -13.30 -63.62 42.01
C THR A 119 -14.00 -64.86 41.43
N TYR A 120 -14.01 -64.98 40.11
CA TYR A 120 -14.59 -66.11 39.39
C TYR A 120 -13.87 -66.31 38.04
N THR A 121 -14.19 -67.41 37.35
CA THR A 121 -13.58 -67.72 36.06
C THR A 121 -14.49 -67.24 34.92
N LYS A 122 -13.97 -66.38 34.05
CA LYS A 122 -14.58 -65.94 32.80
C LYS A 122 -13.60 -66.26 31.66
N ASP A 123 -14.08 -66.88 30.58
CA ASP A 123 -13.27 -67.26 29.41
C ASP A 123 -11.92 -67.94 29.72
N ASP A 124 -11.95 -68.90 30.66
CA ASP A 124 -10.79 -69.65 31.17
C ASP A 124 -9.74 -68.82 31.96
N GLU A 125 -10.03 -67.56 32.31
CA GLU A 125 -9.20 -66.67 33.15
C GLU A 125 -9.86 -66.33 34.50
N GLU A 126 -9.06 -66.22 35.57
CA GLU A 126 -9.56 -65.75 36.87
C GLU A 126 -9.66 -64.22 36.87
N VAL A 127 -10.88 -63.71 36.86
CA VAL A 127 -11.17 -62.27 36.92
C VAL A 127 -11.65 -61.87 38.30
N THR A 128 -11.37 -60.62 38.69
CA THR A 128 -11.87 -60.01 39.93
C THR A 128 -12.43 -58.63 39.60
N THR A 129 -13.74 -58.57 39.48
CA THR A 129 -14.57 -57.40 39.15
C THR A 129 -16.04 -57.71 39.55
N PHE A 130 -17.03 -56.94 39.09
CA PHE A 130 -18.45 -57.28 39.25
C PHE A 130 -18.77 -58.64 38.60
N ALA A 131 -19.70 -59.42 39.15
CA ALA A 131 -20.00 -60.76 38.63
C ALA A 131 -21.05 -60.78 37.51
N SER A 132 -21.77 -59.68 37.30
CA SER A 132 -22.71 -59.49 36.17
C SER A 132 -22.98 -58.01 35.86
N ILE A 133 -23.58 -57.75 34.70
CA ILE A 133 -24.05 -56.43 34.27
C ILE A 133 -25.02 -55.83 35.30
N GLU A 134 -25.93 -56.62 35.86
CA GLU A 134 -26.90 -56.13 36.85
C GLU A 134 -26.25 -55.77 38.20
N GLU A 135 -25.19 -56.48 38.59
CA GLU A 135 -24.42 -56.14 39.80
C GLU A 135 -23.62 -54.85 39.59
N ALA A 136 -22.99 -54.70 38.41
CA ALA A 136 -22.28 -53.49 38.03
C ALA A 136 -23.22 -52.28 37.99
N ALA A 137 -24.36 -52.37 37.31
CA ALA A 137 -25.33 -51.28 37.20
C ALA A 137 -25.90 -50.85 38.57
N ALA A 138 -26.07 -51.78 39.52
CA ALA A 138 -26.60 -51.49 40.85
C ALA A 138 -25.61 -50.76 41.78
N HIS A 139 -24.31 -50.85 41.49
CA HIS A 139 -23.22 -50.37 42.34
C HIS A 139 -22.27 -49.40 41.62
N TRP A 140 -22.57 -49.02 40.38
CA TRP A 140 -21.70 -48.26 39.50
C TRP A 140 -21.28 -46.91 40.11
N GLU A 141 -22.19 -46.26 40.84
CA GLU A 141 -22.02 -44.95 41.47
C GLU A 141 -21.61 -45.02 42.95
N ASP A 142 -21.30 -46.20 43.50
CA ASP A 142 -20.89 -46.31 44.91
C ASP A 142 -19.51 -45.63 45.14
N ASP A 143 -19.36 -44.86 46.22
CA ASP A 143 -18.13 -44.10 46.59
C ASP A 143 -16.84 -44.95 46.66
N ASN A 144 -16.95 -46.28 46.81
CA ASN A 144 -15.83 -47.21 46.87
C ASN A 144 -15.57 -47.94 45.54
N VAL A 145 -16.20 -47.51 44.47
CA VAL A 145 -15.97 -47.96 43.09
C VAL A 145 -15.23 -46.85 42.35
N SER A 146 -14.01 -47.15 41.95
CA SER A 146 -13.09 -46.20 41.32
C SER A 146 -13.20 -46.22 39.79
N ALA A 147 -12.61 -45.23 39.10
CA ALA A 147 -12.48 -45.28 37.64
C ALA A 147 -11.68 -46.52 37.19
N TYR A 148 -10.66 -46.92 37.95
CA TYR A 148 -9.91 -48.16 37.72
C TYR A 148 -10.82 -49.40 37.69
N ASP A 149 -11.74 -49.50 38.65
CA ASP A 149 -12.66 -50.63 38.76
C ASP A 149 -13.69 -50.65 37.63
N ARG A 150 -14.18 -49.47 37.22
CA ARG A 150 -15.13 -49.31 36.12
C ARG A 150 -14.49 -49.65 34.78
N LEU A 151 -13.33 -49.09 34.46
CA LEU A 151 -12.56 -49.42 33.26
C LEU A 151 -12.27 -50.91 33.15
N LYS A 152 -11.86 -51.54 34.26
CA LYS A 152 -11.64 -52.99 34.32
C LYS A 152 -12.89 -53.81 34.01
N PHE A 153 -14.05 -53.35 34.49
CA PHE A 153 -15.31 -54.03 34.19
C PHE A 153 -15.69 -53.86 32.71
N LEU A 154 -15.59 -52.64 32.17
CA LEU A 154 -15.90 -52.35 30.77
C LEU A 154 -15.04 -53.19 29.81
N ASP A 155 -13.75 -53.33 30.09
CA ASP A 155 -12.83 -54.18 29.31
C ASP A 155 -13.23 -55.67 29.36
N ILE A 156 -13.41 -56.23 30.57
CA ILE A 156 -13.73 -57.65 30.74
C ILE A 156 -15.11 -58.01 30.16
N TYR A 157 -16.06 -57.08 30.09
CA TYR A 157 -17.43 -57.29 29.64
C TYR A 157 -17.79 -56.58 28.33
N GLU A 158 -16.80 -56.16 27.53
CA GLU A 158 -17.00 -55.40 26.28
C GLU A 158 -18.05 -56.07 25.37
N ASP A 159 -17.88 -57.37 25.07
CA ASP A 159 -18.78 -58.14 24.21
C ASP A 159 -20.24 -58.16 24.73
N GLU A 160 -20.44 -58.33 26.05
CA GLU A 160 -21.78 -58.39 26.62
C GLU A 160 -22.45 -57.02 26.77
N ILE A 161 -21.65 -55.95 26.90
CA ILE A 161 -22.13 -54.58 26.90
C ILE A 161 -22.56 -54.17 25.49
N ASP A 162 -21.79 -54.53 24.46
CA ASP A 162 -22.12 -54.29 23.05
C ASP A 162 -23.39 -55.03 22.60
N ASP A 163 -23.74 -56.15 23.25
CA ASP A 163 -24.94 -56.94 22.98
C ASP A 163 -26.21 -56.40 23.69
N LEU A 164 -26.10 -55.34 24.53
CA LEU A 164 -27.25 -54.69 25.18
C LEU A 164 -28.15 -53.96 24.17
N ASP A 165 -29.41 -53.72 24.56
CA ASP A 165 -30.30 -52.84 23.79
C ASP A 165 -29.89 -51.38 24.06
N ASP A 166 -29.63 -50.58 23.01
CA ASP A 166 -29.17 -49.18 23.12
C ASP A 166 -30.11 -48.32 24.01
N ASP A 167 -31.39 -48.68 24.10
CA ASP A 167 -32.42 -48.01 24.92
C ASP A 167 -32.56 -48.61 26.35
N SER A 168 -31.65 -49.49 26.79
CA SER A 168 -31.68 -50.09 28.14
C SER A 168 -31.06 -49.18 29.20
N GLU A 169 -31.56 -49.26 30.45
CA GLU A 169 -31.06 -48.45 31.57
C GLU A 169 -29.57 -48.72 31.83
N GLU A 170 -29.12 -49.95 31.61
CA GLU A 170 -27.72 -50.35 31.75
C GLU A 170 -26.82 -49.82 30.62
N ALA A 171 -27.28 -49.86 29.37
CA ALA A 171 -26.53 -49.29 28.24
C ALA A 171 -26.40 -47.76 28.35
N GLU A 172 -27.47 -47.07 28.77
CA GLU A 172 -27.44 -45.62 29.03
C GLU A 172 -26.46 -45.28 30.16
N LEU A 173 -26.46 -46.05 31.26
CA LEU A 173 -25.55 -45.85 32.39
C LEU A 173 -24.08 -46.03 32.01
N PHE A 174 -23.74 -47.09 31.26
CA PHE A 174 -22.34 -47.32 30.86
C PHE A 174 -21.88 -46.31 29.81
N ALA A 175 -22.75 -45.91 28.88
CA ALA A 175 -22.46 -44.86 27.90
C ALA A 175 -22.23 -43.48 28.55
N GLU A 176 -22.87 -43.22 29.69
CA GLU A 176 -22.64 -42.01 30.49
C GLU A 176 -21.23 -41.95 31.10
N TYR A 177 -20.57 -43.09 31.35
CA TYR A 177 -19.20 -43.20 31.87
C TYR A 177 -18.19 -43.57 30.77
N SER A 178 -18.20 -42.82 29.66
CA SER A 178 -17.25 -42.98 28.56
C SER A 178 -15.91 -42.30 28.90
N TYR A 179 -14.99 -43.07 29.47
CA TYR A 179 -13.64 -42.63 29.79
C TYR A 179 -12.81 -42.33 28.54
N SER A 180 -11.86 -41.39 28.67
CA SER A 180 -10.95 -41.00 27.58
C SER A 180 -9.81 -42.00 27.30
N VAL A 181 -9.74 -43.09 28.07
CA VAL A 181 -8.66 -44.10 28.08
C VAL A 181 -9.23 -45.51 28.28
N ASP A 182 -8.43 -46.54 28.01
CA ASP A 182 -8.78 -47.94 28.26
C ASP A 182 -8.28 -48.44 29.64
N PHE A 183 -8.55 -49.71 29.97
CA PHE A 183 -8.13 -50.30 31.24
C PHE A 183 -6.61 -50.52 31.29
N GLU A 184 -6.01 -50.94 30.18
CA GLU A 184 -4.57 -51.13 30.05
C GLU A 184 -3.78 -49.85 30.38
N ASP A 185 -4.23 -48.69 29.89
CA ASP A 185 -3.64 -47.39 30.17
C ASP A 185 -3.45 -47.14 31.69
N VAL A 186 -4.49 -47.39 32.48
CA VAL A 186 -4.47 -47.16 33.94
C VAL A 186 -3.81 -48.28 34.73
N GLU A 187 -3.88 -49.53 34.25
CA GLU A 187 -3.15 -50.66 34.83
C GLU A 187 -1.63 -50.48 34.72
N TYR A 188 -1.17 -50.01 33.56
CA TYR A 188 0.25 -49.73 33.33
C TYR A 188 0.74 -48.59 34.20
N LEU A 189 -0.04 -47.51 34.36
CA LEU A 189 0.32 -46.41 35.25
C LEU A 189 0.60 -46.86 36.69
N ASN A 190 -0.27 -47.68 37.27
CA ASN A 190 -0.07 -48.19 38.64
C ASN A 190 1.15 -49.13 38.74
N SER A 191 1.33 -50.00 37.76
CA SER A 191 2.40 -51.01 37.78
C SER A 191 3.79 -50.40 37.54
N ASP A 192 3.89 -49.43 36.65
CA ASP A 192 5.16 -48.86 36.19
C ASP A 192 5.57 -47.60 36.96
N VAL A 193 4.62 -46.76 37.41
CA VAL A 193 4.89 -45.50 38.15
C VAL A 193 4.59 -45.64 39.66
N GLY A 194 3.62 -46.48 40.03
CA GLY A 194 3.25 -46.78 41.42
C GLY A 194 1.96 -46.12 41.91
N ALA A 195 1.65 -46.29 43.20
CA ALA A 195 0.39 -45.86 43.82
C ALA A 195 0.25 -44.35 44.08
N GLY A 196 1.19 -43.52 43.60
CA GLY A 196 1.15 -42.06 43.76
C GLY A 196 2.23 -41.35 42.95
N LEU A 197 1.89 -40.21 42.35
CA LEU A 197 2.83 -39.28 41.71
C LEU A 197 2.94 -38.01 42.56
N ALA A 198 4.12 -37.76 43.15
CA ALA A 198 4.41 -36.50 43.84
C ALA A 198 4.79 -35.42 42.83
N LEU A 199 4.27 -34.20 43.03
CA LEU A 199 4.67 -33.02 42.24
C LEU A 199 6.05 -32.52 42.68
N HIS A 200 6.67 -31.61 41.90
CA HIS A 200 8.03 -31.13 42.17
C HIS A 200 8.11 -30.24 43.43
N ASP A 201 7.05 -29.48 43.73
CA ASP A 201 6.80 -28.84 45.03
C ASP A 201 5.39 -29.21 45.55
N ASP A 202 5.20 -30.51 45.81
CA ASP A 202 3.92 -31.12 46.17
C ASP A 202 3.16 -30.40 47.31
N ALA A 203 3.87 -29.81 48.28
CA ALA A 203 3.22 -29.10 49.38
C ALA A 203 2.66 -27.74 48.94
N ALA A 204 3.44 -26.96 48.18
CA ALA A 204 3.03 -25.62 47.74
C ALA A 204 1.99 -25.69 46.61
N GLN A 205 2.21 -26.57 45.63
CA GLN A 205 1.32 -26.72 44.49
C GLN A 205 -0.08 -27.19 44.93
N ARG A 206 -0.16 -28.19 45.81
CA ARG A 206 -1.46 -28.62 46.40
C ARG A 206 -2.14 -27.55 47.26
N GLU A 207 -1.39 -26.67 47.93
CA GLU A 207 -1.96 -25.54 48.67
C GLU A 207 -2.63 -24.53 47.73
N ASN A 208 -2.07 -24.35 46.53
CA ASN A 208 -2.59 -23.46 45.49
C ASN A 208 -3.67 -24.10 44.61
N GLY A 209 -3.89 -25.42 44.72
CA GLY A 209 -4.80 -26.17 43.85
C GLY A 209 -4.19 -26.55 42.51
N ASP A 210 -2.87 -26.39 42.35
CA ASP A 210 -2.12 -26.83 41.19
C ASP A 210 -1.78 -28.32 41.39
N THR A 211 -2.53 -29.22 40.78
CA THR A 211 -2.40 -30.66 40.99
C THR A 211 -2.25 -31.45 39.70
N SER A 212 -2.26 -30.78 38.57
CA SER A 212 -2.28 -31.37 37.24
C SER A 212 -0.88 -31.38 36.61
N VAL A 213 -0.56 -32.40 35.81
CA VAL A 213 0.69 -32.48 35.05
C VAL A 213 0.42 -32.97 33.63
N LEU A 214 1.25 -32.56 32.68
CA LEU A 214 1.23 -33.14 31.33
C LEU A 214 1.97 -34.48 31.34
N MET A 215 1.28 -35.55 30.96
CA MET A 215 1.85 -36.87 30.75
C MET A 215 1.94 -37.20 29.26
N ILE A 216 3.10 -37.68 28.84
CA ILE A 216 3.29 -38.41 27.58
C ILE A 216 3.65 -39.85 27.92
N HIS A 217 2.80 -40.78 27.49
CA HIS A 217 2.98 -42.21 27.71
C HIS A 217 3.17 -42.93 26.38
N ASN A 218 4.37 -43.44 26.17
CA ASN A 218 4.71 -44.23 25.00
C ASN A 218 4.67 -45.73 25.34
N ARG A 219 3.86 -46.50 24.62
CA ARG A 219 3.88 -47.95 24.69
C ARG A 219 3.55 -48.53 23.33
N ARG A 220 4.36 -49.49 22.90
CA ARG A 220 4.04 -50.36 21.76
C ARG A 220 4.67 -51.72 21.95
N THR A 221 3.85 -52.75 21.88
CA THR A 221 4.27 -54.15 22.11
C THR A 221 4.30 -54.97 20.80
N SER A 222 3.80 -54.41 19.70
CA SER A 222 3.70 -55.07 18.39
C SER A 222 4.67 -54.49 17.33
N GLU A 223 4.88 -55.24 16.24
CA GLU A 223 5.61 -54.82 15.01
C GLU A 223 7.14 -54.71 15.06
N ASN A 224 7.83 -55.29 16.05
CA ASN A 224 9.30 -55.33 16.10
C ASN A 224 9.92 -53.91 16.16
N VAL A 225 9.27 -52.99 16.86
CA VAL A 225 9.64 -51.57 16.98
C VAL A 225 10.16 -51.28 18.39
N LEU A 226 11.20 -50.43 18.50
CA LEU A 226 11.91 -50.13 19.76
C LEU A 226 11.09 -49.29 20.77
N GLY A 227 9.99 -48.67 20.32
CA GLY A 227 9.07 -47.82 21.08
C GLY A 227 8.34 -46.85 20.15
N THR A 228 7.76 -45.78 20.71
CA THR A 228 7.06 -44.73 19.92
C THR A 228 7.70 -43.35 20.16
N ALA A 229 7.15 -42.33 19.48
CA ALA A 229 7.58 -40.94 19.61
C ALA A 229 6.33 -40.05 19.59
N GLN A 230 6.16 -39.23 20.61
CA GLN A 230 4.98 -38.37 20.80
C GLN A 230 5.41 -37.03 21.40
N TYR A 231 4.71 -35.95 21.07
CA TYR A 231 5.00 -34.63 21.61
C TYR A 231 3.77 -33.72 21.64
N TYR A 232 3.84 -32.69 22.48
CA TYR A 232 2.95 -31.55 22.50
C TYR A 232 3.71 -30.28 22.11
N THR A 233 3.07 -29.42 21.33
CA THR A 233 3.57 -28.09 20.97
C THR A 233 2.68 -27.01 21.59
N SER A 234 3.29 -25.99 22.18
CA SER A 234 2.55 -24.83 22.71
C SER A 234 1.81 -24.12 21.58
N GLY A 235 0.54 -23.81 21.80
CA GLY A 235 -0.28 -22.98 20.92
C GLY A 235 0.06 -21.49 21.04
N THR A 236 0.69 -21.09 22.15
CA THR A 236 1.26 -19.76 22.32
C THR A 236 2.57 -19.64 21.54
N THR A 237 2.68 -18.58 20.74
CA THR A 237 3.94 -18.11 20.16
C THR A 237 4.41 -16.90 20.95
N ILE A 238 5.63 -16.99 21.48
CA ILE A 238 6.28 -15.87 22.18
C ILE A 238 7.03 -15.04 21.13
N THR A 239 6.84 -13.72 21.17
CA THR A 239 7.58 -12.75 20.36
C THR A 239 8.57 -12.02 21.24
N LEU A 240 9.81 -11.90 20.77
CA LEU A 240 10.86 -11.14 21.41
C LEU A 240 11.31 -10.01 20.48
N GLU A 241 11.22 -8.79 21.00
CA GLU A 241 11.71 -7.57 20.35
C GLU A 241 13.22 -7.43 20.53
N ALA A 242 13.87 -6.67 19.64
CA ALA A 242 15.31 -6.44 19.72
C ALA A 242 15.70 -5.80 21.07
N GLY A 243 16.75 -6.32 21.72
CA GLY A 243 17.17 -5.90 23.07
C GLY A 243 16.46 -6.62 24.21
N THR A 244 15.60 -7.59 23.91
CA THR A 244 14.98 -8.48 24.91
C THR A 244 15.50 -9.92 24.78
N ALA A 245 15.24 -10.72 25.81
CA ALA A 245 15.42 -12.15 25.82
C ALA A 245 14.27 -12.79 26.61
N ALA A 246 14.15 -14.12 26.57
CA ALA A 246 13.26 -14.88 27.44
C ALA A 246 14.05 -15.86 28.29
N LYS A 247 13.58 -16.07 29.51
CA LYS A 247 13.95 -17.18 30.38
C LYS A 247 12.78 -18.16 30.45
N LEU A 248 13.00 -19.36 29.94
CA LEU A 248 12.06 -20.47 30.00
C LEU A 248 12.55 -21.47 31.06
N SER A 249 11.68 -21.94 31.94
CA SER A 249 11.94 -23.08 32.83
C SER A 249 10.91 -24.18 32.59
N VAL A 250 11.34 -25.44 32.69
CA VAL A 250 10.47 -26.63 32.55
C VAL A 250 10.88 -27.69 33.56
N TRP A 251 9.94 -28.19 34.34
CA TRP A 251 10.15 -29.39 35.15
C TRP A 251 9.87 -30.64 34.33
N VAL A 252 10.80 -31.59 34.37
CA VAL A 252 10.72 -32.85 33.63
C VAL A 252 10.95 -34.01 34.59
N ARG A 253 10.12 -35.05 34.48
CA ARG A 253 10.30 -36.34 35.13
C ARG A 253 10.08 -37.46 34.13
N THR A 254 10.88 -38.51 34.17
CA THR A 254 10.70 -39.70 33.31
C THR A 254 10.74 -40.99 34.12
N ASP A 255 9.82 -41.91 33.84
CA ASP A 255 9.68 -43.18 34.55
C ASP A 255 9.63 -44.35 33.55
N ALA A 256 10.10 -45.52 34.00
CA ALA A 256 10.01 -46.80 33.29
C ALA A 256 10.48 -46.79 31.82
N LEU A 257 11.51 -46.00 31.48
CA LEU A 257 11.99 -45.91 30.11
C LEU A 257 12.65 -47.22 29.63
N THR A 258 12.08 -47.83 28.59
CA THR A 258 12.58 -49.10 28.00
C THR A 258 12.68 -49.03 26.47
N HIS A 259 13.60 -49.83 25.91
CA HIS A 259 13.61 -50.20 24.50
C HIS A 259 13.15 -51.65 24.33
N TYR A 260 12.35 -51.90 23.30
CA TYR A 260 11.86 -53.24 22.99
C TYR A 260 12.70 -53.92 21.89
N TYR A 261 13.57 -54.88 22.26
CA TYR A 261 14.38 -55.64 21.29
C TYR A 261 13.88 -57.09 21.21
N ALA A 262 13.25 -57.47 20.09
CA ALA A 262 12.96 -58.85 19.67
C ALA A 262 12.65 -59.81 20.84
N ASP A 263 11.52 -59.55 21.51
CA ASP A 263 10.94 -60.31 22.62
C ASP A 263 11.55 -60.06 24.03
N SER A 264 12.35 -58.98 24.21
CA SER A 264 12.82 -58.55 25.54
C SER A 264 12.84 -57.03 25.73
N GLU A 265 12.25 -56.57 26.83
CA GLU A 265 12.34 -55.18 27.29
C GLU A 265 13.67 -54.94 28.00
N THR A 266 14.35 -53.86 27.63
CA THR A 266 15.62 -53.45 28.25
C THR A 266 15.52 -52.00 28.69
N GLU A 267 15.91 -51.70 29.93
CA GLU A 267 15.99 -50.32 30.46
C GLU A 267 16.85 -49.43 29.56
N VAL A 268 16.38 -48.21 29.30
CA VAL A 268 17.12 -47.23 28.51
C VAL A 268 18.30 -46.70 29.31
N SER A 269 19.50 -46.92 28.76
CA SER A 269 20.75 -46.43 29.36
C SER A 269 21.42 -45.30 28.57
N ARG A 270 20.91 -45.02 27.36
CA ARG A 270 21.33 -43.93 26.44
C ARG A 270 20.37 -43.87 25.25
N ARG A 271 20.32 -42.74 24.55
CA ARG A 271 19.61 -42.57 23.26
C ARG A 271 18.11 -42.94 23.31
N GLY A 272 17.43 -42.44 24.32
CA GLY A 272 15.98 -42.53 24.47
C GLY A 272 15.55 -41.81 25.73
N GLY A 273 14.51 -41.00 25.64
CA GLY A 273 14.01 -40.21 26.76
C GLY A 273 13.12 -39.06 26.33
N ALA A 274 12.81 -38.21 27.30
CA ALA A 274 12.08 -36.97 27.04
C ALA A 274 12.96 -35.98 26.26
N TYR A 275 12.32 -34.99 25.64
CA TYR A 275 13.02 -33.86 25.04
C TYR A 275 12.22 -32.57 25.18
N ILE A 276 12.97 -31.47 25.26
CA ILE A 276 12.49 -30.10 25.17
C ILE A 276 12.98 -29.54 23.84
N GLY A 277 12.08 -28.98 23.03
CA GLY A 277 12.38 -28.36 21.75
C GLY A 277 11.94 -26.90 21.72
N ILE A 278 12.79 -26.01 21.21
CA ILE A 278 12.46 -24.60 20.96
C ILE A 278 12.40 -24.42 19.45
N THR A 279 11.18 -24.31 18.93
CA THR A 279 10.96 -24.03 17.50
C THR A 279 10.94 -22.53 17.35
N ASN A 280 11.87 -21.96 16.59
CA ASN A 280 12.06 -20.51 16.52
C ASN A 280 12.08 -19.98 15.10
N THR A 281 11.78 -18.69 14.97
CA THR A 281 11.90 -17.94 13.72
C THR A 281 12.68 -16.66 13.93
N VAL A 282 13.36 -16.20 12.86
CA VAL A 282 13.98 -14.88 12.77
C VAL A 282 13.50 -14.23 11.48
N GLY A 283 12.89 -13.05 11.58
CA GLY A 283 12.32 -12.35 10.42
C GLY A 283 11.25 -13.17 9.69
N GLY A 284 10.51 -14.02 10.42
CA GLY A 284 9.50 -14.93 9.87
C GLY A 284 10.05 -16.20 9.21
N THR A 285 11.37 -16.38 9.15
CA THR A 285 12.00 -17.60 8.63
C THR A 285 12.19 -18.61 9.77
N THR A 286 11.60 -19.80 9.63
CA THR A 286 11.80 -20.91 10.60
C THR A 286 13.22 -21.42 10.53
N LEU A 287 13.88 -21.48 11.69
CA LEU A 287 15.22 -22.03 11.84
C LEU A 287 15.16 -23.47 12.34
N ASP A 288 16.31 -24.17 12.28
CA ASP A 288 16.46 -25.48 12.89
C ASP A 288 16.15 -25.41 14.39
N GLN A 289 15.28 -26.30 14.85
CA GLN A 289 14.82 -26.36 16.24
C GLN A 289 15.98 -26.66 17.19
N MET A 290 16.16 -25.83 18.22
CA MET A 290 17.04 -26.15 19.35
C MET A 290 16.41 -27.26 20.19
N GLN A 291 17.20 -28.27 20.57
CA GLN A 291 16.69 -29.45 21.25
C GLN A 291 17.57 -29.85 22.42
N ILE A 292 16.95 -30.15 23.55
CA ILE A 292 17.55 -30.86 24.68
C ILE A 292 16.90 -32.24 24.69
N LYS A 293 17.63 -33.28 24.28
CA LYS A 293 17.06 -34.62 24.06
C LYS A 293 17.69 -35.69 24.95
N ASN A 294 17.03 -36.85 24.98
CA ASN A 294 17.42 -38.02 25.76
C ASN A 294 17.38 -37.78 27.28
N ILE A 295 16.52 -36.86 27.73
CA ILE A 295 16.31 -36.59 29.16
C ILE A 295 15.77 -37.86 29.83
N ASN A 296 16.49 -38.37 30.81
CA ASN A 296 16.13 -39.55 31.59
C ASN A 296 16.45 -39.29 33.08
N THR A 297 15.45 -38.84 33.83
CA THR A 297 15.58 -38.44 35.23
C THR A 297 15.33 -39.58 36.22
N LYS A 298 14.92 -40.76 35.74
CA LYS A 298 14.73 -41.99 36.53
C LYS A 298 13.80 -41.83 37.75
N GLY A 299 12.65 -41.19 37.54
CA GLY A 299 11.61 -41.01 38.55
C GLY A 299 11.79 -39.81 39.48
N GLU A 300 12.81 -38.99 39.26
CA GLU A 300 13.02 -37.73 39.97
C GLU A 300 12.60 -36.54 39.08
N TRP A 301 12.12 -35.46 39.69
CA TRP A 301 11.88 -34.19 39.00
C TRP A 301 13.18 -33.42 38.81
N GLN A 302 13.40 -32.88 37.62
CA GLN A 302 14.52 -32.01 37.31
C GLN A 302 14.07 -30.81 36.49
N GLU A 303 14.48 -29.62 36.90
CA GLU A 303 14.24 -28.37 36.18
C GLU A 303 15.29 -28.17 35.08
N TYR A 304 14.85 -27.74 33.90
CA TYR A 304 15.69 -27.31 32.79
C TYR A 304 15.40 -25.86 32.48
N THR A 305 16.43 -25.04 32.33
CA THR A 305 16.32 -23.63 31.98
C THR A 305 16.85 -23.36 30.58
N VAL A 306 16.08 -22.66 29.76
CA VAL A 306 16.48 -22.23 28.41
C VAL A 306 16.37 -20.72 28.32
N TYR A 307 17.47 -20.07 27.98
CA TYR A 307 17.48 -18.65 27.64
C TYR A 307 17.39 -18.47 26.12
N VAL A 308 16.50 -17.61 25.66
CA VAL A 308 16.36 -17.29 24.23
C VAL A 308 16.56 -15.79 24.05
N ARG A 309 17.67 -15.36 23.45
CA ARG A 309 17.90 -13.93 23.17
C ARG A 309 17.43 -13.59 21.77
N ALA A 310 16.75 -12.44 21.62
CA ALA A 310 16.24 -11.98 20.33
C ALA A 310 17.37 -11.62 19.36
N SER A 311 17.05 -11.71 18.05
CA SER A 311 17.84 -11.07 17.01
C SER A 311 17.83 -9.55 17.17
N THR A 312 18.94 -8.93 16.79
CA THR A 312 19.16 -7.49 16.93
C THR A 312 18.51 -6.66 15.83
N PHE A 313 18.10 -7.28 14.72
CA PHE A 313 17.60 -6.57 13.54
C PHE A 313 16.34 -7.18 12.92
N ALA A 314 15.82 -8.26 13.51
CA ALA A 314 14.64 -8.94 13.01
C ALA A 314 13.80 -9.48 14.17
N SER A 315 12.47 -9.43 14.03
CA SER A 315 11.56 -10.02 15.01
C SER A 315 11.88 -11.50 15.20
N SER A 316 11.97 -11.91 16.47
CA SER A 316 12.27 -13.29 16.85
C SER A 316 11.07 -13.89 17.54
N THR A 317 10.66 -15.08 17.13
CA THR A 317 9.55 -15.78 17.80
C THR A 317 9.92 -17.21 18.13
N PHE A 318 9.29 -17.80 19.14
CA PHE A 318 9.44 -19.21 19.43
C PHE A 318 8.20 -19.87 20.04
N THR A 319 8.13 -21.19 19.89
CA THR A 319 7.19 -22.09 20.58
C THR A 319 7.95 -23.21 21.28
N VAL A 320 7.33 -23.79 22.31
CA VAL A 320 7.90 -24.85 23.13
C VAL A 320 7.32 -26.19 22.68
N VAL A 321 8.18 -27.20 22.57
CA VAL A 321 7.82 -28.58 22.25
C VAL A 321 8.28 -29.48 23.38
N LEU A 322 7.37 -30.27 23.93
CA LEU A 322 7.64 -31.25 24.98
C LEU A 322 7.32 -32.62 24.44
N GLY A 323 8.27 -33.56 24.47
CA GLY A 323 8.06 -34.86 23.87
C GLY A 323 8.77 -36.00 24.56
N LEU A 324 8.35 -37.22 24.23
CA LEU A 324 8.96 -38.47 24.65
C LEU A 324 9.28 -39.33 23.43
N GLY A 325 10.55 -39.66 23.27
CA GLY A 325 11.04 -40.40 22.10
C GLY A 325 11.07 -39.56 20.83
N ARG A 326 11.98 -39.90 19.90
CA ARG A 326 12.14 -39.19 18.64
C ARG A 326 12.41 -40.16 17.51
N GLY A 327 11.79 -39.89 16.36
CA GLY A 327 11.98 -40.73 15.19
C GLY A 327 10.96 -40.48 14.10
N SER A 328 11.19 -41.14 12.97
CA SER A 328 10.31 -41.22 11.81
C SER A 328 10.00 -42.68 11.50
N SER A 329 9.13 -42.93 10.53
CA SER A 329 8.88 -44.29 10.06
C SER A 329 10.14 -45.01 9.55
N SER A 330 11.16 -44.26 9.11
CA SER A 330 12.47 -44.74 8.61
C SER A 330 13.62 -44.69 9.62
N ASP A 331 13.54 -43.87 10.67
CA ASP A 331 14.57 -43.73 11.70
C ASP A 331 13.92 -43.79 13.09
N ARG A 332 14.10 -44.91 13.78
CA ARG A 332 13.43 -45.21 15.06
C ARG A 332 14.42 -45.43 16.20
N TYR A 333 15.66 -44.97 16.06
CA TYR A 333 16.71 -45.26 17.04
C TYR A 333 16.50 -44.57 18.38
N GLU A 334 15.76 -43.45 18.42
CA GLU A 334 15.44 -42.70 19.65
C GLU A 334 13.97 -42.88 20.07
N ASN A 335 13.25 -43.83 19.46
CA ASN A 335 11.94 -44.25 19.93
C ASN A 335 12.07 -44.97 21.27
N VAL A 336 11.12 -44.72 22.18
CA VAL A 336 11.18 -45.22 23.56
C VAL A 336 9.79 -45.57 24.06
N ASN A 337 9.68 -46.58 24.92
CA ASN A 337 8.50 -46.85 25.74
C ASN A 337 8.73 -46.32 27.17
N GLY A 338 7.67 -45.94 27.86
CA GLY A 338 7.69 -45.41 29.23
C GLY A 338 6.97 -44.06 29.34
N TYR A 339 7.33 -43.28 30.34
CA TYR A 339 6.61 -42.05 30.72
C TYR A 339 7.52 -40.83 30.73
N ALA A 340 6.96 -39.69 30.32
CA ALA A 340 7.47 -38.36 30.58
C ALA A 340 6.36 -37.50 31.17
N PHE A 341 6.65 -36.88 32.30
CA PHE A 341 5.81 -35.90 32.97
C PHE A 341 6.47 -34.53 32.84
N PHE A 342 5.66 -33.53 32.52
CA PHE A 342 6.07 -32.13 32.44
C PHE A 342 5.17 -31.28 33.30
N ASP A 343 5.76 -30.29 33.95
CA ASP A 343 5.04 -29.35 34.81
C ASP A 343 5.73 -27.98 34.84
N ASP A 344 4.98 -26.95 35.24
CA ASP A 344 5.42 -25.57 35.45
C ASP A 344 6.34 -25.02 34.34
N VAL A 345 5.87 -25.12 33.10
CA VAL A 345 6.49 -24.47 31.94
C VAL A 345 6.29 -22.95 32.08
N SER A 346 7.29 -22.27 32.61
CA SER A 346 7.23 -20.82 32.86
C SER A 346 8.11 -20.05 31.89
N CYS A 347 7.60 -18.93 31.40
CA CYS A 347 8.32 -18.04 30.50
C CYS A 347 8.25 -16.60 31.02
N GLU A 348 9.41 -15.96 31.14
CA GLU A 348 9.58 -14.57 31.54
C GLU A 348 10.37 -13.83 30.45
N ILE A 349 9.89 -12.68 30.00
CA ILE A 349 10.68 -11.78 29.15
C ILE A 349 11.62 -10.99 30.07
N ILE A 350 12.88 -10.87 29.68
CA ILE A 350 13.93 -10.18 30.40
C ILE A 350 14.68 -9.23 29.45
N SER A 351 15.46 -8.29 29.98
CA SER A 351 16.33 -7.45 29.17
C SER A 351 17.51 -8.24 28.60
N ALA A 352 18.08 -7.78 27.48
CA ALA A 352 19.33 -8.33 26.97
C ALA A 352 20.49 -8.20 27.98
N GLU A 353 20.50 -7.15 28.81
CA GLU A 353 21.47 -6.98 29.90
C GLU A 353 21.32 -8.08 30.96
N ALA A 354 20.09 -8.38 31.40
CA ALA A 354 19.84 -9.45 32.35
C ALA A 354 20.21 -10.84 31.78
N TYR A 355 20.03 -11.05 30.48
CA TYR A 355 20.56 -12.23 29.79
C TYR A 355 22.10 -12.27 29.87
N GLU A 356 22.79 -11.18 29.53
CA GLU A 356 24.25 -11.12 29.55
C GLU A 356 24.83 -11.31 30.95
N GLU A 357 24.18 -10.79 32.00
CA GLU A 357 24.55 -11.03 33.39
C GLU A 357 24.35 -12.49 33.82
N ALA A 358 23.33 -13.17 33.25
CA ALA A 358 23.04 -14.56 33.55
C ALA A 358 23.98 -15.52 32.80
N VAL A 359 24.39 -15.19 31.56
CA VAL A 359 25.18 -16.08 30.70
C VAL A 359 26.53 -16.44 31.32
N SER A 360 26.83 -17.74 31.31
CA SER A 360 28.13 -18.29 31.70
C SER A 360 28.80 -19.02 30.55
N SER A 361 30.13 -18.95 30.47
CA SER A 361 30.93 -19.66 29.46
C SER A 361 30.83 -21.18 29.54
N ASP A 362 30.32 -21.72 30.66
CA ASP A 362 30.14 -23.15 30.89
C ASP A 362 28.77 -23.67 30.42
N TRP A 363 27.90 -22.79 29.86
CA TRP A 363 26.59 -23.17 29.36
C TRP A 363 26.63 -23.87 28.00
N ASN A 364 25.57 -24.62 27.73
CA ASN A 364 25.31 -25.21 26.43
C ASN A 364 24.62 -24.16 25.53
N ILE A 365 25.40 -23.46 24.71
CA ILE A 365 24.93 -22.33 23.88
C ILE A 365 24.98 -22.71 22.40
N CYS A 366 23.92 -22.36 21.67
CA CYS A 366 23.91 -22.33 20.21
C CYS A 366 23.46 -20.95 19.72
N THR A 367 23.84 -20.60 18.50
CA THR A 367 23.54 -19.29 17.91
C THR A 367 22.68 -19.43 16.66
N VAL A 368 22.29 -18.30 16.06
CA VAL A 368 21.61 -18.28 14.76
C VAL A 368 22.37 -19.06 13.68
N ASP A 369 23.71 -18.93 13.66
CA ASP A 369 24.62 -19.53 12.66
C ASP A 369 25.03 -20.97 12.97
N SER A 370 24.69 -21.49 14.17
CA SER A 370 24.97 -22.88 14.51
C SER A 370 24.30 -23.83 13.51
N LEU A 371 25.05 -24.86 13.08
CA LEU A 371 24.52 -25.90 12.21
C LEU A 371 23.39 -26.67 12.89
N ALA A 372 22.53 -27.31 12.10
CA ALA A 372 21.41 -28.10 12.63
C ALA A 372 21.83 -29.11 13.73
N GLU A 373 22.99 -29.74 13.59
CA GLU A 373 23.52 -30.70 14.57
C GLU A 373 24.06 -30.05 15.86
N GLU A 374 24.53 -28.80 15.79
CA GLU A 374 25.02 -28.03 16.94
C GLU A 374 23.89 -27.47 17.81
N LYS A 375 22.67 -27.42 17.26
CA LYS A 375 21.44 -27.04 17.97
C LYS A 375 20.81 -28.21 18.73
N VAL A 376 21.40 -29.40 18.67
CA VAL A 376 20.91 -30.61 19.34
C VAL A 376 21.82 -30.99 20.50
N PHE A 377 21.37 -30.72 21.72
CA PHE A 377 22.04 -31.07 22.96
C PHE A 377 21.58 -32.44 23.45
N ASP A 378 22.47 -33.42 23.39
CA ASP A 378 22.23 -34.79 23.87
C ASP A 378 22.72 -34.92 25.32
N THR A 379 21.79 -35.07 26.28
CA THR A 379 22.07 -35.13 27.73
C THR A 379 22.92 -36.34 28.13
N ASP A 380 23.07 -37.35 27.26
CA ASP A 380 24.05 -38.42 27.45
C ASP A 380 25.51 -37.92 27.36
N SER A 381 25.72 -36.74 26.75
CA SER A 381 27.03 -36.17 26.42
C SER A 381 27.27 -34.79 27.00
N VAL A 382 26.23 -33.97 27.12
CA VAL A 382 26.32 -32.62 27.71
C VAL A 382 26.04 -32.67 29.21
N THR A 383 26.64 -31.76 29.96
CA THR A 383 26.42 -31.63 31.40
C THR A 383 25.72 -30.32 31.71
N GLY A 384 24.92 -30.30 32.78
CA GLY A 384 24.16 -29.12 33.22
C GLY A 384 22.71 -29.14 32.75
N ASP A 385 21.93 -28.22 33.31
CA ASP A 385 20.49 -28.05 33.15
C ASP A 385 20.12 -26.69 32.52
N THR A 386 21.12 -25.86 32.22
CA THR A 386 20.94 -24.53 31.63
C THR A 386 21.49 -24.47 30.20
N PHE A 387 20.68 -23.92 29.31
CA PHE A 387 20.95 -23.86 27.88
C PHE A 387 20.61 -22.48 27.32
N ALA A 388 21.19 -22.11 26.18
CA ALA A 388 20.83 -20.86 25.51
C ALA A 388 20.75 -21.00 23.98
N LEU A 389 19.73 -20.34 23.43
CA LEU A 389 19.60 -19.99 22.02
C LEU A 389 19.88 -18.50 21.87
N ASP A 390 21.07 -18.17 21.40
CA ASP A 390 21.48 -16.79 21.23
C ASP A 390 21.30 -16.34 19.78
N LEU A 391 20.16 -15.71 19.47
CA LEU A 391 19.88 -15.21 18.11
C LEU A 391 20.49 -13.83 17.88
N TYR A 392 21.19 -13.28 18.88
CA TYR A 392 21.82 -11.97 18.78
C TYR A 392 22.86 -11.93 17.66
N ALA A 393 22.77 -10.89 16.87
CA ALA A 393 23.73 -10.59 15.82
C ALA A 393 24.53 -9.35 16.24
N GLY A 394 25.79 -9.55 16.61
CA GLY A 394 26.67 -8.46 17.03
C GLY A 394 26.89 -7.43 15.93
N PHE A 395 26.99 -6.18 16.34
CA PHE A 395 27.30 -5.03 15.49
C PHE A 395 28.72 -4.52 15.75
N ASP A 396 29.31 -3.94 14.70
CA ASP A 396 30.52 -3.14 14.79
C ASP A 396 30.14 -1.65 14.78
N ALA A 397 30.84 -0.84 15.59
CA ALA A 397 30.64 0.61 15.58
C ALA A 397 30.93 1.19 14.18
N ALA A 398 29.99 1.96 13.62
CA ALA A 398 30.09 2.51 12.28
C ALA A 398 30.93 3.81 12.24
N GLY A 399 32.16 3.77 12.76
CA GLY A 399 33.03 4.95 12.85
C GLY A 399 33.16 5.69 11.52
N ASP A 400 33.36 4.93 10.44
CA ASP A 400 33.57 5.46 9.08
C ASP A 400 32.29 6.08 8.47
N LEU A 401 31.08 5.71 8.93
CA LEU A 401 29.80 6.31 8.44
C LEU A 401 29.66 7.77 8.88
N LEU A 402 30.29 8.15 9.98
CA LEU A 402 30.19 9.50 10.54
C LEU A 402 31.41 10.37 10.20
N ASP A 403 32.31 9.87 9.35
CA ASP A 403 33.40 10.68 8.81
C ASP A 403 32.83 11.69 7.79
N ASP A 404 33.33 12.92 7.86
CA ASP A 404 33.03 14.01 6.93
C ASP A 404 31.53 14.36 6.75
N VAL A 405 30.71 14.21 7.80
CA VAL A 405 29.29 14.60 7.77
C VAL A 405 29.15 16.10 7.47
N THR A 406 28.30 16.42 6.50
CA THR A 406 27.96 17.79 6.10
C THR A 406 26.51 18.11 6.43
N PHE A 407 26.22 19.38 6.75
CA PHE A 407 24.89 19.85 7.12
C PHE A 407 24.50 21.03 6.24
N ALA A 408 23.27 21.02 5.73
CA ALA A 408 22.72 22.12 4.94
C ALA A 408 21.20 22.20 5.12
N LEU A 409 20.60 23.33 4.71
CA LEU A 409 19.17 23.39 4.48
C LEU A 409 18.78 22.33 3.44
N THR A 410 17.67 21.64 3.69
CA THR A 410 17.13 20.68 2.72
C THR A 410 16.82 21.41 1.42
N SER A 411 17.22 20.81 0.29
CA SER A 411 17.12 21.42 -1.02
C SER A 411 16.47 20.51 -2.05
N GLU A 412 15.61 21.07 -2.88
CA GLU A 412 15.00 20.40 -4.04
C GLU A 412 15.30 21.20 -5.31
N VAL A 413 15.53 20.52 -6.43
CA VAL A 413 15.68 21.17 -7.74
C VAL A 413 14.40 20.96 -8.53
N SER A 414 13.68 22.03 -8.87
CA SER A 414 12.56 22.00 -9.81
C SER A 414 12.83 22.94 -10.98
N GLY A 415 12.66 22.42 -12.19
CA GLY A 415 13.26 22.98 -13.39
C GLY A 415 14.77 23.06 -13.21
N SER A 416 15.27 24.23 -12.84
CA SER A 416 16.70 24.50 -12.66
C SER A 416 17.04 25.34 -11.44
N LYS A 417 16.02 25.70 -10.67
CA LYS A 417 16.18 26.50 -9.46
C LYS A 417 16.25 25.52 -8.31
N THR A 418 17.23 25.73 -7.45
CA THR A 418 17.32 25.02 -6.17
C THR A 418 16.48 25.78 -5.16
N TYR A 419 15.44 25.13 -4.67
CA TYR A 419 14.57 25.62 -3.61
C TYR A 419 15.05 25.06 -2.27
N THR A 420 15.01 25.89 -1.25
CA THR A 420 15.18 25.50 0.16
C THR A 420 14.02 26.07 0.96
N SER A 421 13.90 25.73 2.24
CA SER A 421 12.86 26.33 3.09
C SER A 421 12.94 27.87 3.13
N GLU A 422 14.13 28.46 3.00
CA GLU A 422 14.31 29.92 2.89
C GLU A 422 13.70 30.50 1.60
N SER A 423 13.68 29.71 0.52
CA SER A 423 13.06 30.09 -0.75
C SER A 423 11.54 30.21 -0.64
N ILE A 424 10.92 29.45 0.28
CA ILE A 424 9.48 29.53 0.57
C ILE A 424 9.19 30.73 1.46
N HIS A 425 9.98 30.94 2.52
CA HIS A 425 9.87 32.13 3.35
C HIS A 425 11.21 32.48 4.03
N PRO A 426 11.65 33.76 4.04
CA PRO A 426 12.96 34.15 4.60
C PRO A 426 13.16 33.81 6.08
N SER A 427 12.07 33.65 6.86
CA SER A 427 12.18 33.26 8.27
C SER A 427 12.51 31.78 8.48
N LEU A 428 12.45 30.96 7.44
CA LEU A 428 12.72 29.52 7.45
C LEU A 428 14.15 29.20 6.97
N GLY A 429 15.05 30.18 6.98
CA GLY A 429 16.47 29.98 6.74
C GLY A 429 17.25 29.57 7.99
N ASP A 430 18.57 29.51 7.85
CA ASP A 430 19.48 29.21 8.97
C ASP A 430 19.44 30.30 10.05
N SER A 431 19.54 29.91 11.32
CA SER A 431 19.36 30.77 12.50
C SER A 431 20.30 30.35 13.63
N GLU A 432 20.80 31.30 14.42
CA GLU A 432 21.64 31.02 15.60
C GLU A 432 20.92 30.17 16.67
N GLU A 433 19.58 30.13 16.61
CA GLU A 433 18.75 29.29 17.49
C GLU A 433 18.66 27.84 17.02
N ASN A 434 18.98 27.55 15.76
CA ASN A 434 19.02 26.20 15.19
C ASN A 434 20.36 25.52 15.54
N VAL A 435 20.38 24.18 15.53
CA VAL A 435 21.60 23.40 15.77
C VAL A 435 21.63 22.23 14.82
N THR A 436 22.61 22.23 13.91
CA THR A 436 22.93 21.10 13.03
C THR A 436 24.39 20.71 13.22
N ALA A 437 24.63 19.58 13.88
CA ALA A 437 25.99 19.14 14.20
C ALA A 437 26.05 17.67 14.61
N LEU A 438 27.23 17.08 14.47
CA LEU A 438 27.60 15.84 15.16
C LEU A 438 28.19 16.22 16.53
N MET A 439 27.55 15.80 17.62
CA MET A 439 27.90 16.21 18.99
C MET A 439 27.91 15.00 19.93
N THR A 440 28.75 15.02 20.95
CA THR A 440 28.65 14.07 22.07
C THR A 440 27.56 14.50 23.06
N MET A 441 27.05 13.56 23.85
CA MET A 441 26.10 13.87 24.94
C MET A 441 26.64 14.92 25.93
N ALA A 442 27.95 14.92 26.19
CA ALA A 442 28.59 15.92 27.04
C ALA A 442 28.60 17.33 26.42
N GLU A 443 28.78 17.43 25.10
CA GLU A 443 28.73 18.71 24.37
C GLU A 443 27.30 19.26 24.29
N ILE A 444 26.31 18.39 24.08
CA ILE A 444 24.88 18.76 24.15
C ILE A 444 24.55 19.31 25.54
N ALA A 445 24.96 18.60 26.60
CA ALA A 445 24.76 19.00 28.00
C ALA A 445 25.46 20.33 28.35
N ALA A 446 26.59 20.64 27.70
CA ALA A 446 27.35 21.87 27.93
C ALA A 446 26.94 23.05 27.02
N SER A 447 26.04 22.82 26.04
CA SER A 447 25.66 23.84 25.05
C SER A 447 25.04 25.08 25.68
N SER A 448 25.36 26.26 25.14
CA SER A 448 24.74 27.52 25.54
C SER A 448 23.43 27.82 24.80
N ASN A 449 23.04 27.02 23.80
CA ASN A 449 21.78 27.19 23.06
C ASN A 449 20.59 26.84 23.99
N PRO A 450 19.66 27.78 24.26
CA PRO A 450 18.55 27.55 25.20
C PRO A 450 17.59 26.44 24.78
N THR A 451 17.31 26.32 23.48
CA THR A 451 16.39 25.32 22.91
C THR A 451 16.99 23.93 23.04
N LEU A 452 18.26 23.75 22.65
CA LEU A 452 18.96 22.47 22.80
C LEU A 452 19.08 22.05 24.28
N GLN A 453 19.31 23.02 25.18
CA GLN A 453 19.34 22.75 26.63
C GLN A 453 17.98 22.30 27.19
N LYS A 454 16.87 22.78 26.63
CA LYS A 454 15.53 22.32 26.99
C LYS A 454 15.31 20.88 26.51
N ILE A 455 15.69 20.58 25.27
CA ILE A 455 15.64 19.22 24.71
C ILE A 455 16.47 18.27 25.56
N TYR A 456 17.70 18.65 25.91
CA TYR A 456 18.57 17.84 26.76
C TYR A 456 17.87 17.44 28.08
N ARG A 457 17.35 18.41 28.84
CA ARG A 457 16.72 18.13 30.15
C ARG A 457 15.44 17.31 30.06
N ASN A 458 14.68 17.49 28.98
CA ASN A 458 13.37 16.84 28.85
C ASN A 458 13.48 15.44 28.25
N ASP A 459 14.35 15.27 27.25
CA ASP A 459 14.29 14.14 26.33
C ASP A 459 15.57 13.30 26.33
N LEU A 460 16.70 13.81 26.84
CA LEU A 460 18.01 13.15 26.75
C LEU A 460 18.64 12.85 28.12
N GLU A 461 18.50 13.75 29.10
CA GLU A 461 19.10 13.62 30.44
C GLU A 461 18.48 12.45 31.21
N GLY A 462 19.27 11.40 31.46
CA GLY A 462 18.81 10.17 32.09
C GLY A 462 17.94 9.27 31.19
N LYS A 463 17.80 9.61 29.89
CA LYS A 463 16.97 8.91 28.89
C LYS A 463 17.76 8.46 27.65
N TYR A 464 19.08 8.44 27.75
CA TYR A 464 19.98 8.04 26.67
C TYR A 464 20.60 6.67 26.98
N PRO A 465 20.13 5.56 26.36
CA PRO A 465 20.52 4.21 26.76
C PRO A 465 21.88 3.75 26.19
N PHE A 466 22.48 4.47 25.24
CA PHE A 466 23.64 4.00 24.45
C PHE A 466 25.03 4.43 24.99
N GLY A 467 25.12 4.82 26.27
CA GLY A 467 26.38 5.19 26.96
C GLY A 467 26.89 6.63 26.74
N GLU A 468 27.59 7.20 27.72
CA GLU A 468 27.89 8.66 27.78
C GLU A 468 28.77 9.22 26.65
N ASN A 469 29.48 8.37 25.89
CA ASN A 469 30.39 8.79 24.82
C ASN A 469 29.80 8.66 23.41
N GLY A 470 28.50 8.35 23.28
CA GLY A 470 27.85 8.23 21.97
C GLY A 470 27.81 9.56 21.20
N ASN A 471 28.05 9.49 19.90
CA ASN A 471 27.89 10.61 18.97
C ASN A 471 26.43 10.72 18.54
N VAL A 472 25.87 11.91 18.66
CA VAL A 472 24.52 12.27 18.25
C VAL A 472 24.60 13.24 17.07
N LEU A 473 24.07 12.83 15.92
CA LEU A 473 23.81 13.72 14.79
C LEU A 473 22.51 14.44 15.10
N MET A 474 22.61 15.73 15.41
CA MET A 474 21.48 16.59 15.78
C MET A 474 21.05 17.44 14.59
N LEU A 475 19.76 17.39 14.25
CA LEU A 475 19.07 18.29 13.34
C LEU A 475 17.95 19.00 14.11
N MET A 476 18.25 20.16 14.70
CA MET A 476 17.32 20.94 15.51
C MET A 476 16.97 22.26 14.82
N SER A 477 15.67 22.52 14.69
CA SER A 477 15.12 23.72 14.08
C SER A 477 14.16 24.43 15.03
N ALA A 478 14.51 25.63 15.47
CA ALA A 478 13.67 26.46 16.33
C ALA A 478 12.68 27.34 15.54
N ASN A 479 12.92 27.55 14.24
CA ASN A 479 12.10 28.39 13.36
C ASN A 479 11.34 27.60 12.28
N GLY A 480 11.54 26.28 12.20
CA GLY A 480 10.91 25.40 11.22
C GLY A 480 11.69 25.19 9.93
N ALA A 481 12.91 25.73 9.81
CA ALA A 481 13.80 25.40 8.70
C ALA A 481 14.02 23.88 8.57
N ALA A 482 13.94 23.36 7.34
CA ALA A 482 14.20 21.95 7.04
C ALA A 482 15.70 21.73 6.83
N TYR A 483 16.25 20.66 7.40
CA TYR A 483 17.68 20.36 7.32
C TYR A 483 17.94 18.95 6.84
N THR A 484 19.05 18.79 6.12
CA THR A 484 19.61 17.50 5.72
C THR A 484 21.07 17.43 6.14
N ALA A 485 21.43 16.34 6.81
CA ALA A 485 22.81 15.93 7.05
C ALA A 485 23.17 14.79 6.11
N LYS A 486 24.28 14.94 5.39
CA LYS A 486 24.83 13.94 4.49
C LYS A 486 26.09 13.34 5.09
N THR A 487 26.14 12.00 5.19
CA THR A 487 27.35 11.27 5.60
C THR A 487 28.43 11.30 4.52
N GLY A 488 29.66 10.92 4.90
CA GLY A 488 30.69 10.55 3.94
C GLY A 488 30.29 9.35 3.09
N ASP A 489 30.98 9.18 1.96
CA ASP A 489 30.78 8.04 1.06
C ASP A 489 31.46 6.77 1.65
N ILE A 490 30.69 5.70 1.80
CA ILE A 490 31.14 4.38 2.24
C ILE A 490 31.22 3.45 1.05
N SER A 491 32.26 2.62 0.98
CA SER A 491 32.39 1.58 -0.04
C SER A 491 31.90 0.22 0.45
N LEU A 492 31.09 -0.46 -0.37
CA LEU A 492 30.73 -1.86 -0.23
C LEU A 492 31.31 -2.67 -1.39
N ALA A 493 32.16 -3.64 -1.07
CA ALA A 493 32.87 -4.42 -2.09
C ALA A 493 31.93 -5.32 -2.93
N SER A 494 32.39 -5.69 -4.13
CA SER A 494 31.65 -6.61 -5.02
C SER A 494 31.27 -7.92 -4.32
N GLY A 495 30.00 -8.32 -4.42
CA GLY A 495 29.44 -9.56 -3.86
C GLY A 495 29.11 -9.51 -2.36
N GLU A 496 29.49 -8.43 -1.66
CA GLU A 496 29.32 -8.27 -0.22
C GLU A 496 27.94 -7.73 0.16
N ARG A 497 27.56 -7.96 1.42
CA ARG A 497 26.32 -7.49 2.02
C ARG A 497 26.61 -6.85 3.37
N MET A 498 25.84 -5.83 3.71
CA MET A 498 26.04 -5.07 4.95
C MET A 498 24.69 -4.64 5.52
N LEU A 499 24.56 -4.69 6.83
CA LEU A 499 23.51 -4.01 7.58
C LEU A 499 24.06 -2.70 8.11
N VAL A 500 23.28 -1.62 7.98
CA VAL A 500 23.50 -0.35 8.68
C VAL A 500 22.34 -0.15 9.64
N SER A 501 22.63 0.12 10.91
CA SER A 501 21.65 0.43 11.95
C SER A 501 21.96 1.77 12.61
N PHE A 502 20.90 2.46 13.04
CA PHE A 502 20.97 3.67 13.83
C PHE A 502 19.68 3.83 14.62
N PHE A 503 19.72 4.60 15.70
CA PHE A 503 18.55 5.00 16.47
C PHE A 503 18.19 6.45 16.20
N VAL A 504 16.89 6.75 16.18
CA VAL A 504 16.36 8.09 16.01
C VAL A 504 15.43 8.46 17.17
N LYS A 505 15.49 9.72 17.60
CA LYS A 505 14.53 10.36 18.50
C LYS A 505 14.12 11.71 17.94
N THR A 506 12.82 11.98 17.93
CA THR A 506 12.23 13.22 17.44
C THR A 506 11.44 13.91 18.54
N SER A 507 11.27 15.24 18.41
CA SER A 507 10.15 15.90 19.09
C SER A 507 8.81 15.37 18.57
N GLU A 508 7.73 15.65 19.30
CA GLU A 508 6.36 15.43 18.81
C GLU A 508 6.18 16.16 17.47
N ILE A 509 5.71 15.45 16.44
CA ILE A 509 5.48 16.00 15.11
C ILE A 509 3.99 16.26 14.97
N ALA A 510 3.63 17.48 14.53
CA ALA A 510 2.22 17.83 14.36
C ALA A 510 1.58 16.94 13.28
N GLU A 511 0.32 16.55 13.50
CA GLU A 511 -0.41 15.65 12.61
C GLU A 511 -0.40 16.16 11.16
N GLY A 512 0.04 15.31 10.23
CA GLY A 512 0.14 15.63 8.80
C GLY A 512 1.47 16.27 8.37
N LEU A 513 2.38 16.58 9.28
CA LEU A 513 3.70 17.15 8.95
C LEU A 513 4.80 16.09 8.83
N THR A 514 5.86 16.43 8.09
CA THR A 514 7.01 15.54 7.88
C THR A 514 8.01 15.67 9.02
N GLY A 515 8.27 14.55 9.69
CA GLY A 515 9.20 14.43 10.80
C GLY A 515 10.66 14.26 10.42
N ALA A 516 11.28 13.22 10.98
CA ALA A 516 12.62 12.78 10.60
C ALA A 516 12.57 11.84 9.39
N ASN A 517 13.64 11.83 8.59
CA ASN A 517 13.80 10.85 7.52
C ASN A 517 15.26 10.39 7.41
N ALA A 518 15.47 9.22 6.80
CA ALA A 518 16.77 8.73 6.39
C ALA A 518 16.67 8.17 4.97
N THR A 519 17.52 8.68 4.07
CA THR A 519 17.58 8.28 2.67
C THR A 519 18.97 7.77 2.35
N LEU A 520 19.08 6.52 1.90
CA LEU A 520 20.31 5.98 1.36
C LEU A 520 20.46 6.37 -0.11
N VAL A 521 21.63 6.92 -0.46
CA VAL A 521 21.95 7.40 -1.79
C VAL A 521 23.12 6.63 -2.39
N ASP A 522 22.92 6.05 -3.57
CA ASP A 522 23.93 5.32 -4.36
C ASP A 522 23.88 5.77 -5.83
N GLY A 523 24.85 6.59 -6.26
CA GLY A 523 24.74 7.30 -7.54
C GLY A 523 23.57 8.29 -7.54
N GLU A 524 22.63 8.16 -8.49
CA GLU A 524 21.36 8.92 -8.48
C GLU A 524 20.21 8.18 -7.75
N ASN A 525 20.45 6.96 -7.24
CA ASN A 525 19.43 6.21 -6.52
C ASN A 525 19.20 6.77 -5.14
N ARG A 526 17.93 6.87 -4.75
CA ARG A 526 17.51 7.32 -3.43
C ARG A 526 16.51 6.31 -2.89
N THR A 527 16.91 5.59 -1.83
CA THR A 527 16.02 4.68 -1.11
C THR A 527 15.74 5.26 0.26
N THR A 528 14.50 5.68 0.46
CA THR A 528 14.07 6.43 1.64
C THR A 528 13.25 5.53 2.57
N LEU A 529 13.52 5.60 3.86
CA LEU A 529 12.64 4.98 4.85
C LEU A 529 11.35 5.80 5.02
N THR A 530 10.29 5.21 5.58
CA THR A 530 9.08 5.98 5.89
C THR A 530 9.45 7.09 6.87
N ALA A 531 8.89 8.30 6.70
CA ALA A 531 9.14 9.39 7.63
C ALA A 531 8.74 8.96 9.06
N PHE A 532 9.55 9.34 10.04
CA PHE A 532 9.46 8.85 11.41
C PHE A 532 8.96 9.92 12.36
N ASP A 533 8.06 9.52 13.26
CA ASP A 533 7.81 10.16 14.56
C ASP A 533 8.08 9.14 15.66
N SER A 534 9.13 9.35 16.47
CA SER A 534 9.48 8.42 17.53
C SER A 534 8.44 8.36 18.65
N ASN A 535 7.51 9.33 18.72
CA ASN A 535 6.46 9.38 19.74
C ASN A 535 5.21 8.58 19.34
N ALA A 536 5.11 8.17 18.07
CA ALA A 536 3.99 7.38 17.54
C ALA A 536 4.30 5.87 17.43
N VAL A 537 5.51 5.47 17.82
CA VAL A 537 5.98 4.08 17.72
C VAL A 537 5.74 3.36 19.04
N ASP A 538 5.25 2.11 18.96
CA ASP A 538 5.08 1.25 20.12
C ASP A 538 6.41 1.08 20.88
N THR A 539 6.35 1.18 22.20
CA THR A 539 7.50 1.02 23.08
C THR A 539 7.90 -0.45 23.17
N VAL A 540 9.19 -0.69 23.44
CA VAL A 540 9.66 -2.04 23.75
C VAL A 540 9.59 -2.23 25.26
N ASP A 541 8.58 -3.00 25.68
CA ASP A 541 8.28 -3.26 27.08
C ASP A 541 8.67 -4.69 27.47
N ILE A 542 9.23 -4.86 28.66
CA ILE A 542 9.56 -6.17 29.22
C ILE A 542 8.38 -6.70 30.05
N ASP A 543 7.85 -5.84 30.92
CA ASP A 543 6.72 -6.10 31.81
C ASP A 543 6.02 -4.78 32.18
N ASP A 544 4.98 -4.85 33.02
CA ASP A 544 4.19 -3.69 33.45
C ASP A 544 5.02 -2.61 34.19
N ASP A 545 6.13 -2.99 34.85
CA ASP A 545 6.99 -2.10 35.62
C ASP A 545 8.21 -1.61 34.81
N ASN A 546 8.61 -2.34 33.77
CA ASN A 546 9.79 -2.11 32.94
C ASN A 546 9.38 -1.85 31.47
N GLN A 547 8.80 -0.67 31.23
CA GLN A 547 8.35 -0.21 29.92
C GLN A 547 9.40 0.66 29.22
N ASP A 548 9.35 0.69 27.90
CA ASP A 548 10.16 1.54 27.02
C ASP A 548 11.67 1.48 27.33
N ILE A 549 12.27 0.30 27.14
CA ILE A 549 13.71 0.08 27.45
C ILE A 549 14.64 1.00 26.64
N TYR A 550 14.16 1.57 25.54
CA TYR A 550 14.89 2.53 24.72
C TYR A 550 14.55 4.00 25.02
N ASN A 551 13.66 4.29 25.97
CA ASN A 551 13.26 5.65 26.37
C ASN A 551 12.82 6.52 25.18
N GLY A 552 12.02 5.95 24.27
CA GLY A 552 11.47 6.60 23.09
C GLY A 552 12.51 6.87 22.00
N TRP A 553 13.62 6.14 22.00
CA TRP A 553 14.51 6.01 20.85
C TRP A 553 14.06 4.82 20.01
N VAL A 554 14.05 5.00 18.70
CA VAL A 554 13.55 4.00 17.75
C VAL A 554 14.68 3.54 16.84
N GLN A 555 14.84 2.22 16.69
CA GLN A 555 15.88 1.65 15.82
C GLN A 555 15.41 1.56 14.36
N CYS A 556 16.34 1.84 13.45
CA CYS A 556 16.16 1.77 11.99
C CYS A 556 17.27 0.94 11.33
N PHE A 557 16.97 0.41 10.14
CA PHE A 557 17.85 -0.50 9.41
C PHE A 557 17.88 -0.26 7.89
N PHE A 558 19.07 -0.28 7.31
CA PHE A 558 19.28 -0.51 5.87
C PHE A 558 20.01 -1.84 5.65
N PHE A 559 19.43 -2.73 4.85
CA PHE A 559 20.03 -4.00 4.47
C PHE A 559 20.58 -3.93 3.05
N LEU A 560 21.89 -3.75 2.92
CA LEU A 560 22.60 -3.50 1.67
C LEU A 560 23.11 -4.79 1.05
N THR A 561 23.02 -4.87 -0.28
CA THR A 561 23.70 -5.89 -1.09
C THR A 561 24.39 -5.23 -2.27
N ASN A 562 25.62 -5.62 -2.58
CA ASN A 562 26.28 -5.27 -3.84
C ASN A 562 26.44 -6.55 -4.67
N GLU A 563 25.52 -6.78 -5.60
CA GLU A 563 25.57 -7.96 -6.49
C GLU A 563 26.34 -7.70 -7.80
N THR A 564 26.94 -6.51 -7.93
CA THR A 564 27.74 -6.14 -9.11
C THR A 564 29.15 -6.70 -9.03
N ASP A 565 29.90 -6.65 -10.14
CA ASP A 565 31.30 -7.08 -10.25
C ASP A 565 32.33 -6.01 -9.87
N GLU A 566 31.87 -4.87 -9.33
CA GLU A 566 32.70 -3.75 -8.89
C GLU A 566 32.32 -3.29 -7.47
N ASP A 567 33.25 -2.62 -6.79
CA ASP A 567 32.97 -1.95 -5.52
C ASP A 567 32.02 -0.77 -5.76
N LYS A 568 31.04 -0.59 -4.87
CA LYS A 568 30.05 0.50 -4.95
C LYS A 568 30.17 1.43 -3.76
N THR A 569 29.78 2.69 -3.95
CA THR A 569 29.86 3.72 -2.92
C THR A 569 28.49 4.31 -2.65
N PHE A 570 28.12 4.45 -1.38
CA PHE A 570 26.86 5.05 -0.96
C PHE A 570 27.07 6.03 0.19
N HIS A 571 26.11 6.93 0.41
CA HIS A 571 26.01 7.73 1.63
C HIS A 571 24.58 7.73 2.13
N ILE A 572 24.36 8.22 3.34
CA ILE A 572 23.04 8.36 3.94
C ILE A 572 22.78 9.85 4.19
N GLU A 573 21.59 10.29 3.78
CA GLU A 573 21.05 11.61 4.05
C GLU A 573 20.00 11.50 5.15
N PHE A 574 20.30 12.04 6.33
CA PHE A 574 19.36 12.19 7.44
C PHE A 574 18.70 13.55 7.34
N SER A 575 17.38 13.64 7.46
CA SER A 575 16.68 14.91 7.37
C SER A 575 15.68 15.13 8.51
N TYR A 576 15.37 16.40 8.73
CA TYR A 576 14.28 16.86 9.58
C TYR A 576 13.45 17.89 8.81
N GLY A 577 12.13 17.71 8.79
CA GLY A 577 11.18 18.53 8.02
C GLY A 577 10.96 18.03 6.58
N PRO A 578 10.17 18.76 5.78
CA PRO A 578 9.86 18.39 4.40
C PRO A 578 11.11 18.22 3.52
N THR A 579 11.11 17.16 2.69
CA THR A 579 12.14 16.94 1.65
C THR A 579 11.69 17.37 0.26
N SER A 580 10.37 17.41 0.02
CA SER A 580 9.76 18.10 -1.11
C SER A 580 9.50 19.54 -0.70
N ILE A 581 10.31 20.46 -1.21
CA ILE A 581 10.30 21.88 -0.87
C ILE A 581 9.39 22.66 -1.80
N VAL A 582 9.39 22.35 -3.09
CA VAL A 582 8.73 23.15 -4.14
C VAL A 582 7.21 23.14 -3.99
N SER A 583 6.66 21.99 -3.60
CA SER A 583 5.24 21.81 -3.34
C SER A 583 4.83 22.11 -1.89
N ALA A 584 5.77 22.53 -1.03
CA ALA A 584 5.50 22.77 0.38
C ALA A 584 5.11 24.23 0.65
N ASP A 585 4.07 24.41 1.44
CA ASP A 585 3.65 25.69 1.96
C ASP A 585 4.40 26.03 3.25
N ARG A 586 4.39 27.32 3.63
CA ARG A 586 4.99 27.79 4.89
C ARG A 586 4.49 27.01 6.12
N TYR A 587 3.28 26.47 6.09
CA TYR A 587 2.66 25.76 7.21
C TYR A 587 3.05 24.28 7.30
N ASP A 588 3.74 23.75 6.29
CA ASP A 588 4.28 22.39 6.30
C ASP A 588 5.59 22.28 7.10
N PHE A 589 6.16 23.43 7.46
CA PHE A 589 7.39 23.57 8.22
C PHE A 589 7.07 23.79 9.72
N SER A 590 7.67 22.98 10.59
CA SER A 590 7.47 23.05 12.04
C SER A 590 8.78 23.04 12.81
N ASP A 591 8.78 23.68 13.98
CA ASP A 591 9.90 23.63 14.91
C ASP A 591 9.98 22.28 15.61
N GLY A 592 11.20 21.89 16.00
CA GLY A 592 11.47 20.61 16.63
C GLY A 592 12.86 20.09 16.32
N TYR A 593 13.04 18.79 16.49
CA TYR A 593 14.34 18.15 16.26
C TYR A 593 14.22 16.71 15.79
N ALA A 594 15.28 16.25 15.13
CA ALA A 594 15.63 14.85 14.96
C ALA A 594 17.06 14.63 15.47
N ALA A 595 17.23 13.67 16.37
CA ALA A 595 18.51 13.23 16.89
C ALA A 595 18.75 11.80 16.44
N PHE A 596 19.88 11.55 15.79
CA PHE A 596 20.27 10.22 15.32
C PHE A 596 21.54 9.76 16.05
N THR A 597 21.58 8.51 16.47
CA THR A 597 22.67 7.98 17.30
C THR A 597 22.88 6.48 17.13
N ASN A 598 23.86 5.93 17.87
CA ASN A 598 24.20 4.52 17.94
C ASN A 598 24.34 3.87 16.54
N PHE A 599 25.12 4.54 15.69
CA PHE A 599 25.39 4.10 14.33
C PHE A 599 26.27 2.86 14.33
N GLU A 600 25.74 1.80 13.74
CA GLU A 600 26.28 0.45 13.81
C GLU A 600 26.23 -0.19 12.43
N THR A 601 27.22 -1.03 12.12
CA THR A 601 27.29 -1.79 10.87
C THR A 601 27.54 -3.25 11.14
N LYS A 602 27.12 -4.14 10.24
CA LYS A 602 27.45 -5.55 10.30
C LYS A 602 27.58 -6.14 8.90
N PRO A 603 28.70 -6.80 8.54
CA PRO A 603 28.76 -7.63 7.35
C PRO A 603 27.75 -8.79 7.44
N LEU A 604 26.98 -9.04 6.38
CA LEU A 604 25.97 -10.09 6.37
C LEU A 604 26.36 -11.25 5.44
N THR A 605 26.15 -12.47 5.89
CA THR A 605 26.09 -13.62 4.98
C THR A 605 24.82 -13.59 4.13
N GLY A 606 24.79 -14.33 3.02
CA GLY A 606 23.57 -14.46 2.21
C GLY A 606 22.39 -15.05 2.99
N THR A 607 22.67 -15.93 3.95
CA THR A 607 21.68 -16.51 4.87
C THR A 607 21.11 -15.46 5.82
N GLU A 608 21.95 -14.69 6.52
CA GLU A 608 21.48 -13.63 7.43
C GLU A 608 20.73 -12.51 6.69
N TYR A 609 21.18 -12.15 5.49
CA TYR A 609 20.46 -11.21 4.63
C TYR A 609 19.07 -11.72 4.22
N SER A 610 18.90 -13.04 4.10
CA SER A 610 17.59 -13.63 3.81
C SER A 610 16.60 -13.44 4.98
N TYR A 611 17.11 -13.32 6.22
CA TYR A 611 16.30 -13.11 7.42
C TYR A 611 15.88 -11.65 7.63
N ALA A 612 16.46 -10.72 6.88
CA ALA A 612 16.12 -9.31 7.02
C ALA A 612 14.64 -9.06 6.72
N SER A 613 13.93 -8.53 7.73
CA SER A 613 12.54 -8.09 7.65
C SER A 613 12.47 -6.62 7.23
N THR A 614 11.58 -6.29 6.30
CA THR A 614 11.34 -4.90 5.86
C THR A 614 10.03 -4.36 6.45
N GLY A 615 9.96 -3.04 6.63
CA GLY A 615 8.80 -2.31 7.15
C GLY A 615 9.11 -0.82 7.16
N ASP A 616 8.34 -0.03 7.91
CA ASP A 616 8.50 1.44 7.92
C ASP A 616 9.91 1.91 8.33
N ARG A 617 10.59 1.11 9.16
CA ARG A 617 11.91 1.41 9.75
C ARG A 617 13.03 0.54 9.21
N ALA A 618 12.76 -0.27 8.19
CA ALA A 618 13.70 -1.25 7.67
C ALA A 618 13.51 -1.49 6.18
N VAL A 619 14.56 -1.35 5.38
CA VAL A 619 14.48 -1.58 3.92
C VAL A 619 15.68 -2.33 3.38
N LYS A 620 15.45 -3.17 2.36
CA LYS A 620 16.49 -3.82 1.57
C LYS A 620 16.90 -2.92 0.41
N VAL A 621 18.20 -2.72 0.23
CA VAL A 621 18.79 -1.89 -0.83
C VAL A 621 19.80 -2.72 -1.61
N SER A 622 19.65 -2.74 -2.94
CA SER A 622 20.66 -3.29 -3.84
C SER A 622 21.46 -2.14 -4.42
N LEU A 623 22.76 -2.08 -4.10
CA LEU A 623 23.67 -1.08 -4.64
C LEU A 623 24.03 -1.44 -6.07
N THR A 624 23.87 -0.50 -6.98
CA THR A 624 24.18 -0.65 -8.40
C THR A 624 25.25 0.34 -8.86
N GLY A 625 25.44 1.47 -8.15
CA GLY A 625 26.29 2.61 -8.54
C GLY A 625 25.92 3.27 -9.86
N ARG A 626 24.85 2.80 -10.49
CA ARG A 626 24.22 3.44 -11.65
C ARG A 626 23.07 4.24 -11.07
N ALA A 627 22.84 5.46 -11.55
CA ALA A 627 21.49 5.99 -11.54
C ALA A 627 20.57 4.85 -11.98
N GLN A 628 19.59 4.45 -11.18
CA GLN A 628 18.45 3.71 -11.69
C GLN A 628 18.00 4.63 -12.80
N ASN A 629 18.23 4.18 -14.02
CA ASN A 629 17.68 4.88 -15.13
C ASN A 629 16.17 4.68 -14.91
N THR A 630 15.50 5.67 -14.32
CA THR A 630 14.06 5.61 -14.03
C THR A 630 13.28 6.35 -15.08
N SER A 631 13.91 7.24 -15.85
CA SER A 631 13.21 7.96 -16.91
C SER A 631 12.96 7.03 -18.09
N SER A 632 11.68 6.78 -18.33
CA SER A 632 11.19 6.06 -19.48
C SER A 632 10.23 6.95 -20.25
N PHE A 633 10.28 6.91 -21.58
CA PHE A 633 9.25 7.54 -22.40
C PHE A 633 7.93 6.76 -22.36
N ASP A 634 7.97 5.44 -22.44
CA ASP A 634 6.80 4.53 -22.41
C ASP A 634 7.28 3.09 -22.17
N ASP A 635 6.36 2.16 -21.92
CA ASP A 635 6.64 0.73 -21.88
C ASP A 635 6.86 0.11 -23.27
N VAL A 636 7.57 -1.02 -23.33
CA VAL A 636 7.74 -1.79 -24.59
C VAL A 636 6.48 -2.60 -24.89
N SER A 637 5.99 -2.48 -26.12
CA SER A 637 4.86 -3.26 -26.61
C SER A 637 5.09 -4.77 -26.46
N ALA A 638 4.06 -5.51 -26.06
CA ALA A 638 4.14 -6.96 -25.85
C ALA A 638 4.64 -7.73 -27.09
N THR A 639 4.44 -7.19 -28.29
CA THR A 639 4.89 -7.81 -29.56
C THR A 639 6.34 -7.48 -29.92
N ALA A 640 6.95 -6.48 -29.29
CA ALA A 640 8.29 -5.96 -29.60
C ALA A 640 9.31 -6.19 -28.47
N ARG A 641 8.97 -6.97 -27.44
CA ARG A 641 9.86 -7.25 -26.28
C ARG A 641 11.22 -7.85 -26.62
N LYS A 642 11.36 -8.52 -27.77
CA LYS A 642 12.66 -9.04 -28.24
C LYS A 642 13.44 -8.02 -29.04
N ASP A 643 12.74 -7.07 -29.67
CA ASP A 643 13.39 -6.05 -30.48
C ASP A 643 14.22 -5.13 -29.57
N ILE A 644 13.73 -4.83 -28.37
CA ILE A 644 14.42 -3.96 -27.39
C ILE A 644 15.82 -4.49 -27.05
N GLU A 645 16.12 -5.78 -27.17
CA GLU A 645 17.45 -6.29 -26.84
C GLU A 645 18.53 -5.89 -27.88
N SER A 646 18.12 -5.41 -29.07
CA SER A 646 19.06 -5.22 -30.20
C SER A 646 18.74 -4.06 -31.16
N ARG A 647 17.54 -3.46 -31.11
CA ARG A 647 17.08 -2.41 -32.04
C ARG A 647 15.90 -1.61 -31.48
N PRO A 648 15.54 -0.45 -32.07
CA PRO A 648 14.38 0.33 -31.63
C PRO A 648 13.09 -0.50 -31.61
N ALA A 649 12.47 -0.63 -30.43
CA ALA A 649 11.28 -1.42 -30.19
C ALA A 649 10.00 -0.56 -30.20
N LEU A 650 8.85 -1.15 -30.51
CA LEU A 650 7.60 -0.37 -30.52
C LEU A 650 7.14 -0.03 -29.08
N PRO A 651 6.75 1.23 -28.81
CA PRO A 651 6.11 1.62 -27.56
C PRO A 651 4.72 0.97 -27.38
N ALA A 652 4.26 0.84 -26.14
CA ALA A 652 3.02 0.17 -25.77
C ALA A 652 1.78 1.09 -25.92
N SER A 653 1.93 2.35 -25.53
CA SER A 653 0.87 3.35 -25.41
C SER A 653 0.80 4.29 -26.62
N PHE A 654 1.79 4.22 -27.51
CA PHE A 654 1.92 5.09 -28.67
C PHE A 654 1.90 4.35 -30.01
N THR A 655 1.34 5.00 -31.03
CA THR A 655 1.30 4.48 -32.40
C THR A 655 2.15 5.32 -33.34
N GLY A 656 3.12 4.69 -34.00
CA GLY A 656 3.97 5.32 -35.00
C GLY A 656 3.19 5.76 -36.24
N THR A 657 3.38 7.01 -36.66
CA THR A 657 2.58 7.68 -37.68
C THR A 657 3.43 8.50 -38.65
N LEU A 658 3.19 8.32 -39.95
CA LEU A 658 3.78 9.11 -41.02
C LEU A 658 3.09 10.49 -41.11
N GLY A 659 3.90 11.56 -41.18
CA GLY A 659 3.41 12.93 -41.33
C GLY A 659 2.61 13.11 -42.62
N GLY A 660 1.50 13.85 -42.54
CA GLY A 660 0.59 14.07 -43.69
C GLY A 660 -0.22 12.83 -44.13
N SER A 661 -0.12 11.71 -43.40
CA SER A 661 -0.92 10.52 -43.70
C SER A 661 -2.40 10.70 -43.31
N VAL A 662 -3.27 9.80 -43.77
CA VAL A 662 -4.71 9.77 -43.44
C VAL A 662 -5.01 9.64 -41.95
N ALA A 663 -4.02 9.31 -41.12
CA ALA A 663 -4.15 9.31 -39.66
C ALA A 663 -4.16 10.73 -39.06
N VAL A 664 -3.56 11.72 -39.74
CA VAL A 664 -3.43 13.11 -39.28
C VAL A 664 -3.96 14.14 -40.28
N VAL A 665 -4.17 13.75 -41.53
CA VAL A 665 -4.79 14.53 -42.60
C VAL A 665 -5.77 13.61 -43.35
N PRO A 666 -7.05 13.52 -42.93
CA PRO A 666 -7.98 12.48 -43.39
C PRO A 666 -8.22 12.50 -44.90
N ASP A 667 -8.13 13.70 -45.51
CA ASP A 667 -8.29 13.92 -46.94
C ASP A 667 -6.96 13.85 -47.74
N GLY A 668 -5.84 13.57 -47.06
CA GLY A 668 -4.49 13.60 -47.65
C GLY A 668 -4.19 12.42 -48.59
N GLY A 669 -4.96 11.33 -48.53
CA GLY A 669 -4.82 10.16 -49.40
C GLY A 669 -3.55 9.32 -49.23
N VAL A 670 -2.63 9.72 -48.35
CA VAL A 670 -1.38 9.00 -48.03
C VAL A 670 -1.64 7.99 -46.91
N SER A 671 -1.40 6.70 -47.17
CA SER A 671 -1.56 5.67 -46.12
C SER A 671 -0.48 5.79 -45.04
N ASN A 672 -0.83 5.51 -43.78
CA ASN A 672 0.13 5.50 -42.68
C ASN A 672 1.07 4.29 -42.79
N VAL A 673 2.22 4.47 -43.44
CA VAL A 673 3.27 3.45 -43.60
C VAL A 673 4.60 4.08 -43.22
N LYS A 674 5.31 3.48 -42.26
CA LYS A 674 6.65 3.94 -41.87
C LYS A 674 7.61 3.84 -43.06
N PRO A 675 8.37 4.90 -43.39
CA PRO A 675 9.40 4.84 -44.44
C PRO A 675 10.48 3.80 -44.14
N GLU A 676 11.11 3.26 -45.19
CA GLU A 676 12.05 2.13 -45.07
C GLU A 676 13.30 2.52 -44.30
N ASN A 677 13.81 3.75 -44.50
CA ASN A 677 15.01 4.25 -43.83
C ASN A 677 14.69 5.14 -42.63
N VAL A 678 13.50 5.01 -42.03
CA VAL A 678 13.16 5.65 -40.75
C VAL A 678 13.11 4.60 -39.64
N TYR A 679 14.01 4.75 -38.69
CA TYR A 679 14.19 3.84 -37.57
C TYR A 679 13.67 4.53 -36.32
N ALA A 680 12.62 3.97 -35.74
CA ALA A 680 11.87 4.64 -34.70
C ALA A 680 11.35 3.63 -33.68
N GLY A 681 11.54 3.92 -32.40
CA GLY A 681 11.17 3.05 -31.29
C GLY A 681 11.95 3.35 -30.01
N LEU A 682 11.60 2.65 -28.94
CA LEU A 682 12.28 2.68 -27.66
C LEU A 682 13.62 1.95 -27.75
N LEU A 683 14.65 2.50 -27.12
CA LEU A 683 15.88 1.80 -26.75
C LEU A 683 15.93 1.69 -25.23
N ASN A 684 16.69 0.75 -24.67
CA ASN A 684 16.82 0.59 -23.22
C ASN A 684 18.29 0.47 -22.79
N ALA A 685 18.67 1.19 -21.73
CA ALA A 685 20.03 1.28 -21.22
C ALA A 685 20.67 -0.08 -20.91
N ASP A 686 19.86 -1.07 -20.49
CA ASP A 686 20.33 -2.44 -20.19
C ASP A 686 20.95 -3.13 -21.42
N TYR A 687 20.67 -2.66 -22.63
CA TYR A 687 21.17 -3.23 -23.89
C TYR A 687 22.10 -2.27 -24.65
N ALA A 688 22.66 -1.27 -23.98
CA ALA A 688 23.57 -0.28 -24.57
C ALA A 688 24.71 -0.92 -25.39
N ASP A 689 25.37 -1.94 -24.85
CA ASP A 689 26.44 -2.68 -25.54
C ASP A 689 25.96 -3.38 -26.82
N ASN A 690 24.76 -3.98 -26.79
CA ASN A 690 24.19 -4.65 -27.96
C ASN A 690 23.90 -3.64 -29.07
N TYR A 691 23.40 -2.46 -28.71
CA TYR A 691 23.14 -1.38 -29.66
C TYR A 691 24.42 -0.81 -30.24
N TYR A 692 25.42 -0.55 -29.40
CA TYR A 692 26.71 -0.04 -29.84
C TYR A 692 27.42 -1.00 -30.81
N ALA A 693 27.29 -2.31 -30.57
CA ALA A 693 27.79 -3.36 -31.45
C ALA A 693 26.96 -3.55 -32.75
N SER A 694 25.79 -2.91 -32.87
CA SER A 694 24.90 -3.09 -34.02
C SER A 694 25.50 -2.57 -35.33
N GLU A 695 25.39 -3.36 -36.39
CA GLU A 695 25.77 -2.96 -37.76
C GLU A 695 24.60 -2.36 -38.55
N GLU A 696 23.43 -2.17 -37.92
CA GLU A 696 22.26 -1.55 -38.56
C GLU A 696 22.46 -0.05 -38.82
N ALA A 697 21.82 0.47 -39.86
CA ALA A 697 22.04 1.85 -40.33
C ALA A 697 21.68 2.92 -39.28
N TRP A 698 20.67 2.67 -38.43
CA TRP A 698 20.24 3.61 -37.39
C TRP A 698 21.32 3.91 -36.35
N ARG A 699 22.18 2.93 -36.04
CA ARG A 699 23.28 3.12 -35.09
C ARG A 699 24.24 4.19 -35.58
N ASN A 700 24.54 4.18 -36.89
CA ASN A 700 25.46 5.15 -37.49
C ASN A 700 24.89 6.58 -37.49
N ILE A 701 23.56 6.74 -37.50
CA ILE A 701 22.90 8.06 -37.39
C ILE A 701 23.04 8.63 -35.97
N LEU A 702 23.08 7.74 -34.98
CA LEU A 702 23.25 8.05 -33.56
C LEU A 702 24.72 7.97 -33.09
N ASP A 703 25.67 8.03 -34.03
CA ASP A 703 27.08 7.80 -33.71
C ASP A 703 27.70 9.00 -32.98
N THR A 704 28.25 8.70 -31.80
CA THR A 704 29.10 9.63 -31.04
C THR A 704 30.37 8.88 -30.67
N SER A 705 31.51 9.58 -30.63
CA SER A 705 32.79 8.95 -30.30
C SER A 705 32.76 8.40 -28.87
N ALA A 706 32.89 7.08 -28.72
CA ALA A 706 32.89 6.36 -27.43
C ALA A 706 33.76 5.09 -27.51
N ALA A 707 34.27 4.63 -26.37
CA ALA A 707 35.09 3.43 -26.25
C ALA A 707 34.28 2.12 -26.12
N ASP A 708 33.08 2.20 -25.54
CA ASP A 708 32.16 1.08 -25.28
C ASP A 708 30.69 1.54 -25.33
N GLY A 709 29.75 0.61 -25.10
CA GLY A 709 28.33 0.88 -25.18
C GLY A 709 27.81 1.77 -24.06
N ASP A 710 28.34 1.65 -22.86
CA ASP A 710 27.96 2.49 -21.72
C ASP A 710 28.38 3.95 -21.96
N GLU A 711 29.61 4.22 -22.41
CA GLU A 711 30.05 5.57 -22.76
C GLU A 711 29.25 6.14 -23.94
N TRP A 712 28.93 5.32 -24.95
CA TRP A 712 28.07 5.72 -26.06
C TRP A 712 26.67 6.12 -25.57
N TRP A 713 26.09 5.32 -24.66
CA TRP A 713 24.79 5.59 -24.08
C TRP A 713 24.80 6.88 -23.28
N THR A 714 25.74 7.05 -22.35
CA THR A 714 25.82 8.26 -21.52
C THR A 714 26.02 9.52 -22.37
N ASN A 715 26.85 9.47 -23.42
CA ASN A 715 27.09 10.63 -24.28
C ASN A 715 25.82 11.10 -25.02
N LEU A 716 25.01 10.15 -25.52
CA LEU A 716 23.83 10.44 -26.33
C LEU A 716 22.52 10.57 -25.52
N PHE A 717 22.38 9.80 -24.46
CA PHE A 717 21.14 9.68 -23.69
C PHE A 717 21.27 10.20 -22.25
N GLY A 718 22.48 10.45 -21.76
CA GLY A 718 22.69 10.82 -20.35
C GLY A 718 22.26 9.68 -19.43
N ASN A 719 21.38 10.00 -18.48
CA ASN A 719 20.78 9.06 -17.52
C ASN A 719 19.42 8.48 -17.99
N ALA A 720 19.10 8.54 -19.29
CA ALA A 720 17.83 7.98 -19.78
C ALA A 720 17.80 6.46 -19.66
N ASN A 721 16.67 5.89 -19.23
CA ASN A 721 16.48 4.44 -19.21
C ASN A 721 15.98 3.94 -20.53
N GLN A 722 14.84 4.49 -20.94
CA GLN A 722 14.08 3.98 -22.05
C GLN A 722 13.58 5.13 -22.94
N PRO A 723 14.51 5.85 -23.61
CA PRO A 723 14.15 6.94 -24.49
C PRO A 723 13.46 6.42 -25.76
N LEU A 724 12.52 7.21 -26.28
CA LEU A 724 11.98 7.06 -27.62
C LEU A 724 12.89 7.76 -28.62
N VAL A 725 13.39 7.01 -29.60
CA VAL A 725 14.29 7.52 -30.63
C VAL A 725 13.62 7.49 -31.99
N ILE A 726 13.85 8.54 -32.79
CA ILE A 726 13.52 8.62 -34.22
C ILE A 726 14.79 9.03 -34.98
N ALA A 727 15.41 8.07 -35.67
CA ALA A 727 16.58 8.26 -36.51
C ALA A 727 16.18 8.22 -38.01
N ASN A 728 16.46 9.31 -38.72
CA ASN A 728 16.08 9.54 -40.11
C ASN A 728 17.26 9.22 -41.04
N GLY A 729 17.25 8.03 -41.64
CA GLY A 729 18.17 7.64 -42.71
C GLY A 729 17.72 8.08 -44.11
N GLU A 730 16.61 8.81 -44.19
CA GLU A 730 16.15 9.55 -45.36
C GLU A 730 15.29 10.72 -44.89
N ALA A 731 15.09 11.73 -45.73
CA ALA A 731 14.28 12.89 -45.33
C ALA A 731 12.82 12.49 -45.08
N ALA A 732 12.34 12.66 -43.83
CA ALA A 732 11.01 12.20 -43.42
C ALA A 732 10.40 13.03 -42.29
N SER A 733 9.06 13.03 -42.23
CA SER A 733 8.29 13.43 -41.04
C SER A 733 7.66 12.17 -40.43
N TYR A 734 8.06 11.81 -39.23
CA TYR A 734 7.53 10.64 -38.53
C TYR A 734 7.39 10.94 -37.04
N GLY A 735 6.30 10.45 -36.44
CA GLY A 735 5.98 10.73 -35.05
C GLY A 735 5.20 9.61 -34.38
N PHE A 736 4.84 9.83 -33.12
CA PHE A 736 4.10 8.90 -32.29
C PHE A 736 2.90 9.61 -31.66
N ILE A 737 1.75 8.95 -31.72
CA ILE A 737 0.46 9.48 -31.22
C ILE A 737 0.01 8.59 -30.07
N SER A 738 -0.31 9.19 -28.91
CA SER A 738 -0.83 8.49 -27.74
C SER A 738 -2.31 8.11 -27.91
N GLN A 739 -2.84 7.36 -26.95
CA GLN A 739 -4.29 7.26 -26.73
C GLN A 739 -4.84 8.58 -26.16
N ASP A 740 -6.17 8.71 -26.18
CA ASP A 740 -6.89 9.85 -25.61
C ASP A 740 -6.77 9.88 -24.07
N ILE A 741 -6.58 11.08 -23.55
CA ILE A 741 -6.36 11.45 -22.16
C ILE A 741 -7.50 12.39 -21.75
N SER A 742 -8.10 12.15 -20.60
CA SER A 742 -9.17 13.00 -20.05
C SER A 742 -8.65 13.88 -18.92
N LEU A 743 -8.91 15.18 -19.02
CA LEU A 743 -8.71 16.18 -17.98
C LEU A 743 -10.07 16.52 -17.36
N SER A 744 -10.23 16.31 -16.06
CA SER A 744 -11.49 16.59 -15.36
C SER A 744 -11.75 18.09 -15.24
N ALA A 745 -13.04 18.48 -15.17
CA ALA A 745 -13.43 19.86 -14.91
C ALA A 745 -12.80 20.37 -13.60
N SER A 746 -12.43 21.65 -13.58
CA SER A 746 -11.82 22.34 -12.43
C SER A 746 -10.54 21.67 -11.89
N THR A 747 -9.77 21.02 -12.76
CA THR A 747 -8.47 20.42 -12.40
C THR A 747 -7.38 20.87 -13.35
N ALA A 748 -6.13 20.87 -12.88
CA ALA A 748 -4.96 21.17 -13.68
C ALA A 748 -4.04 19.95 -13.85
N GLN A 749 -3.33 19.93 -14.97
CA GLN A 749 -2.46 18.83 -15.40
C GLN A 749 -1.17 19.36 -16.00
N LEU A 750 -0.06 18.70 -15.67
CA LEU A 750 1.28 18.91 -16.23
C LEU A 750 1.63 17.74 -17.14
N VAL A 751 1.83 18.05 -18.42
CA VAL A 751 2.46 17.14 -19.38
C VAL A 751 3.90 17.58 -19.57
N SER A 752 4.88 16.73 -19.23
CA SER A 752 6.30 17.08 -19.32
C SER A 752 7.12 16.00 -20.03
N MET A 753 8.21 16.41 -20.68
CA MET A 753 9.23 15.51 -21.23
C MET A 753 10.54 16.26 -21.48
N ARG A 754 11.61 15.52 -21.75
CA ARG A 754 12.85 16.07 -22.30
C ARG A 754 13.07 15.63 -23.74
N VAL A 755 13.64 16.53 -24.54
CA VAL A 755 13.86 16.37 -25.97
C VAL A 755 15.32 16.62 -26.30
N ARG A 756 15.92 15.77 -27.13
CA ARG A 756 17.27 15.96 -27.66
C ARG A 756 17.28 15.66 -29.14
N LEU A 757 17.97 16.47 -29.93
CA LEU A 757 17.94 16.38 -31.38
C LEU A 757 19.27 16.80 -32.02
N SER A 758 19.55 16.30 -33.21
CA SER A 758 20.75 16.66 -33.98
C SER A 758 20.65 18.06 -34.57
N GLU A 759 21.79 18.66 -34.92
CA GLU A 759 21.83 19.94 -35.62
C GLU A 759 20.98 19.90 -36.91
N GLY A 760 20.12 20.92 -37.11
CA GLY A 760 19.24 21.01 -38.28
C GLY A 760 17.98 20.14 -38.27
N ALA A 761 17.79 19.29 -37.24
CA ALA A 761 16.52 18.61 -37.02
C ALA A 761 15.53 19.52 -36.25
N LYS A 762 14.23 19.24 -36.39
CA LYS A 762 13.14 19.87 -35.63
C LYS A 762 12.28 18.82 -34.96
N ALA A 763 11.88 19.09 -33.72
CA ALA A 763 10.89 18.31 -33.00
C ALA A 763 9.63 19.13 -32.76
N TYR A 764 8.47 18.50 -32.91
CA TYR A 764 7.18 19.13 -32.61
C TYR A 764 6.41 18.28 -31.60
N ILE A 765 5.90 18.92 -30.56
CA ILE A 765 5.10 18.29 -29.52
C ILE A 765 3.74 18.97 -29.52
N TYR A 766 2.67 18.19 -29.69
CA TYR A 766 1.29 18.67 -29.75
C TYR A 766 0.45 18.06 -28.63
N LEU A 767 -0.39 18.89 -28.02
CA LEU A 767 -1.59 18.40 -27.35
C LEU A 767 -2.76 18.60 -28.31
N THR A 768 -3.36 17.51 -28.77
CA THR A 768 -4.40 17.52 -29.81
C THR A 768 -5.76 17.24 -29.20
N ASP A 769 -6.73 18.13 -29.42
CA ASP A 769 -8.13 17.97 -29.01
C ASP A 769 -8.79 16.80 -29.76
N THR A 770 -9.42 15.89 -29.02
CA THR A 770 -10.07 14.69 -29.59
C THR A 770 -11.59 14.68 -29.45
N THR A 771 -12.20 15.75 -28.92
CA THR A 771 -13.64 15.85 -28.60
C THR A 771 -14.58 15.62 -29.79
N THR A 772 -14.24 16.07 -30.99
CA THR A 772 -15.15 16.05 -32.16
C THR A 772 -14.94 14.88 -33.14
N SER A 773 -14.03 13.95 -32.85
CA SER A 773 -13.85 12.65 -33.55
C SER A 773 -13.78 12.64 -35.09
N LYS A 774 -13.49 13.78 -35.75
CA LYS A 774 -13.02 13.78 -37.15
C LYS A 774 -11.54 13.41 -37.13
N SER A 775 -11.25 12.10 -37.13
CA SER A 775 -10.01 11.32 -37.28
C SER A 775 -8.59 11.94 -37.26
N ALA A 776 -8.39 13.25 -37.42
CA ALA A 776 -7.13 13.94 -37.27
C ALA A 776 -7.02 14.83 -36.02
N GLY A 777 -8.11 15.44 -35.51
CA GLY A 777 -8.03 16.41 -34.39
C GLY A 777 -7.19 17.67 -34.70
N SER A 778 -7.43 18.75 -33.97
CA SER A 778 -6.62 19.98 -34.04
C SER A 778 -5.85 20.15 -32.73
N ALA A 779 -4.70 20.84 -32.77
CA ALA A 779 -4.02 21.21 -31.53
C ALA A 779 -4.98 21.98 -30.61
N MET A 780 -4.94 21.69 -29.31
CA MET A 780 -5.76 22.39 -28.31
C MET A 780 -5.51 23.90 -28.42
N SER A 781 -6.57 24.68 -28.32
CA SER A 781 -6.52 26.14 -28.41
C SER A 781 -7.45 26.72 -27.35
N THR A 782 -7.31 28.01 -27.08
CA THR A 782 -8.29 28.76 -26.30
C THR A 782 -9.65 28.74 -27.00
N ASN A 783 -10.75 28.70 -26.25
CA ASN A 783 -12.13 28.74 -26.71
C ASN A 783 -12.78 30.13 -26.54
N LEU A 784 -12.02 31.19 -26.83
CA LEU A 784 -12.47 32.57 -26.61
C LEU A 784 -13.54 32.97 -27.63
N PRO A 785 -14.53 33.81 -27.25
CA PRO A 785 -15.46 34.41 -28.20
C PRO A 785 -14.75 35.35 -29.18
N ASP A 786 -15.21 35.37 -30.44
CA ASP A 786 -14.62 36.18 -31.52
C ASP A 786 -14.60 37.68 -31.23
N VAL A 787 -15.69 38.21 -30.66
CA VAL A 787 -15.81 39.61 -30.28
C VAL A 787 -16.52 39.72 -28.94
N THR A 788 -15.96 40.52 -28.04
CA THR A 788 -16.63 40.89 -26.79
C THR A 788 -16.75 42.40 -26.62
N TYR A 789 -17.70 42.80 -25.78
CA TYR A 789 -17.92 44.21 -25.43
C TYR A 789 -17.71 44.49 -23.94
N TRP A 790 -17.66 45.76 -23.57
CA TRP A 790 -17.70 46.18 -22.18
C TRP A 790 -19.16 46.15 -21.69
N TYR A 791 -19.45 45.39 -20.63
CA TYR A 791 -20.80 45.31 -20.05
C TYR A 791 -20.85 45.91 -18.65
N ASP A 792 -21.89 46.70 -18.37
CA ASP A 792 -22.26 47.02 -16.98
C ASP A 792 -23.04 45.85 -16.34
N ASP A 793 -23.31 45.93 -15.03
CA ASP A 793 -24.04 44.88 -14.29
C ASP A 793 -25.49 44.68 -14.75
N ASN A 794 -26.05 45.61 -15.55
CA ASN A 794 -27.37 45.44 -16.13
C ASN A 794 -27.30 44.82 -17.55
N GLY A 795 -26.12 44.43 -18.00
CA GLY A 795 -25.88 43.91 -19.35
C GLY A 795 -25.91 44.96 -20.45
N ASN A 796 -25.82 46.27 -20.14
CA ASN A 796 -25.71 47.28 -21.18
C ASN A 796 -24.29 47.34 -21.74
N ILE A 797 -24.16 47.63 -23.04
CA ILE A 797 -22.84 47.77 -23.68
C ILE A 797 -22.31 49.19 -23.49
N CYS A 798 -21.11 49.27 -22.95
CA CYS A 798 -20.40 50.48 -22.58
C CYS A 798 -19.26 50.82 -23.55
N ARG A 799 -18.85 52.09 -23.55
CA ARG A 799 -17.74 52.62 -24.36
C ARG A 799 -16.37 52.19 -23.84
N ILE A 800 -16.24 52.09 -22.52
CA ILE A 800 -15.01 51.74 -21.79
C ILE A 800 -15.37 50.86 -20.58
N ASP A 801 -14.35 50.36 -19.90
CA ASP A 801 -14.48 49.59 -18.66
C ASP A 801 -15.35 50.30 -17.61
N PRO A 802 -16.50 49.73 -17.21
CA PRO A 802 -17.39 50.31 -16.21
C PRO A 802 -16.80 50.42 -14.80
N SER A 803 -15.71 49.70 -14.52
CA SER A 803 -14.95 49.81 -13.26
C SER A 803 -13.97 51.00 -13.24
N SER A 804 -13.73 51.64 -14.39
CA SER A 804 -12.81 52.77 -14.50
C SER A 804 -13.33 54.03 -13.80
N ASP A 805 -12.45 54.75 -13.11
CA ASP A 805 -12.74 56.09 -12.57
C ASP A 805 -13.16 57.11 -13.66
N GLU A 806 -12.89 56.82 -14.93
CA GLU A 806 -13.27 57.66 -16.08
C GLU A 806 -14.67 57.36 -16.64
N PHE A 807 -15.37 56.33 -16.14
CA PHE A 807 -16.69 55.91 -16.63
C PHE A 807 -17.85 56.77 -16.10
N ASP A 808 -18.69 57.30 -17.01
CA ASP A 808 -19.97 57.95 -16.68
C ASP A 808 -21.15 57.18 -17.31
N ARG A 809 -21.92 56.52 -16.44
CA ARG A 809 -23.13 55.75 -16.81
C ARG A 809 -24.16 56.49 -17.67
N HIS A 810 -24.17 57.83 -17.71
CA HIS A 810 -25.12 58.58 -18.54
C HIS A 810 -24.64 58.81 -19.97
N SER A 811 -23.33 58.77 -20.21
CA SER A 811 -22.72 59.10 -21.51
C SER A 811 -21.94 57.96 -22.13
N ASP A 812 -21.50 56.99 -21.34
CA ASP A 812 -20.68 55.88 -21.80
C ASP A 812 -21.48 54.60 -22.07
N VAL A 813 -22.78 54.56 -21.76
CA VAL A 813 -23.67 53.48 -22.23
C VAL A 813 -24.05 53.74 -23.70
N LEU A 814 -23.64 52.85 -24.59
CA LEU A 814 -23.82 52.97 -26.04
C LEU A 814 -25.00 52.17 -26.57
N PHE A 815 -25.24 50.99 -25.98
CA PHE A 815 -26.41 50.17 -26.28
C PHE A 815 -27.07 49.68 -24.99
N THR A 816 -28.39 49.78 -24.97
CA THR A 816 -29.22 49.35 -23.83
C THR A 816 -29.86 48.00 -24.15
N LEU A 817 -29.75 47.05 -23.21
CA LEU A 817 -30.41 45.75 -23.27
C LEU A 817 -31.92 45.93 -23.00
N ASN A 818 -32.76 45.41 -23.88
CA ASN A 818 -34.22 45.48 -23.72
C ASN A 818 -34.79 44.19 -23.11
N GLU A 819 -36.06 44.26 -22.70
CA GLU A 819 -36.83 43.12 -22.17
C GLU A 819 -36.87 41.91 -23.11
N ASN A 820 -36.73 42.11 -24.43
CA ASN A 820 -36.69 41.03 -25.41
C ASN A 820 -35.29 40.43 -25.67
N GLY A 821 -34.31 40.77 -24.82
CA GLY A 821 -32.94 40.27 -24.93
C GLY A 821 -32.14 40.85 -26.10
N LEU A 822 -32.65 41.89 -26.78
CA LEU A 822 -31.98 42.57 -27.89
C LEU A 822 -31.52 43.98 -27.50
N TYR A 823 -30.46 44.45 -28.13
CA TYR A 823 -29.87 45.75 -27.88
C TYR A 823 -30.50 46.85 -28.75
N THR A 824 -30.62 48.05 -28.21
CA THR A 824 -30.93 49.27 -28.98
C THR A 824 -29.89 50.35 -28.71
N ARG A 825 -29.58 51.17 -29.71
CA ARG A 825 -28.61 52.25 -29.55
C ARG A 825 -29.16 53.34 -28.63
N THR A 826 -28.43 53.64 -27.56
CA THR A 826 -28.85 54.61 -26.54
C THR A 826 -29.00 56.02 -27.16
N GLY A 827 -30.18 56.62 -27.00
CA GLY A 827 -30.49 57.95 -27.55
C GLY A 827 -30.87 57.99 -29.03
N ASP A 828 -30.94 56.84 -29.73
CA ASP A 828 -31.43 56.74 -31.11
C ASP A 828 -32.93 56.39 -31.16
N THR A 829 -33.65 56.93 -32.14
CA THR A 829 -35.08 56.63 -32.39
C THR A 829 -35.29 55.68 -33.58
N SER A 830 -34.21 55.08 -34.11
CA SER A 830 -34.20 54.31 -35.36
C SER A 830 -34.95 52.97 -35.34
N ALA A 831 -35.48 52.52 -34.19
CA ALA A 831 -36.19 51.25 -34.01
C ALA A 831 -35.41 50.00 -34.51
N MET A 832 -34.08 50.09 -34.56
CA MET A 832 -33.20 48.98 -34.95
C MET A 832 -32.80 48.16 -33.73
N TYR A 833 -32.91 46.84 -33.85
CA TYR A 833 -32.41 45.90 -32.84
C TYR A 833 -31.03 45.37 -33.22
N TYR A 834 -30.20 45.18 -32.20
CA TYR A 834 -28.84 44.69 -32.33
C TYR A 834 -28.60 43.45 -31.45
N ALA A 835 -27.69 42.59 -31.88
CA ALA A 835 -27.18 41.47 -31.10
C ALA A 835 -25.72 41.19 -31.48
N ASN A 836 -24.96 40.54 -30.59
CA ASN A 836 -23.63 40.08 -30.94
C ASN A 836 -23.73 38.82 -31.79
N LEU A 837 -23.73 38.97 -33.12
CA LEU A 837 -23.80 37.85 -34.04
C LEU A 837 -22.42 37.24 -34.36
N TYR A 838 -21.32 37.78 -33.80
CA TYR A 838 -19.97 37.31 -34.13
C TYR A 838 -19.63 35.96 -33.50
N ASN A 839 -20.24 35.60 -32.36
CA ASN A 839 -19.80 34.46 -31.54
C ASN A 839 -20.64 33.18 -31.77
N TYR A 840 -21.59 33.22 -32.71
CA TYR A 840 -22.44 32.07 -33.04
C TYR A 840 -21.91 31.34 -34.26
N ASP A 841 -22.02 30.00 -34.24
CA ASP A 841 -21.81 29.17 -35.41
C ASP A 841 -22.97 29.32 -36.39
N THR A 842 -22.82 28.77 -37.61
CA THR A 842 -23.92 28.73 -38.59
C THR A 842 -24.31 27.30 -38.94
N ASP A 843 -25.61 27.00 -38.99
CA ASP A 843 -26.13 25.74 -39.52
C ASP A 843 -26.07 25.68 -41.07
N ASP A 844 -26.52 24.57 -41.66
CA ASP A 844 -26.53 24.34 -43.11
C ASP A 844 -27.43 25.35 -43.86
N GLU A 845 -28.43 25.92 -43.18
CA GLU A 845 -29.33 26.96 -43.68
C GLU A 845 -28.78 28.38 -43.50
N GLY A 846 -27.67 28.53 -42.75
CA GLY A 846 -27.03 29.81 -42.44
C GLY A 846 -27.62 30.53 -41.24
N ASN A 847 -28.48 29.89 -40.44
CA ASN A 847 -28.97 30.43 -39.17
C ASN A 847 -27.84 30.45 -38.14
N TYR A 848 -27.86 31.41 -37.22
CA TYR A 848 -26.90 31.48 -36.13
C TYR A 848 -27.32 30.54 -35.01
N VAL A 849 -26.42 29.63 -34.63
CA VAL A 849 -26.65 28.59 -33.62
C VAL A 849 -25.62 28.70 -32.49
N THR A 850 -26.05 28.39 -31.26
CA THR A 850 -25.16 28.20 -30.10
C THR A 850 -24.31 26.95 -30.27
N ARG A 851 -23.29 26.79 -29.41
CA ARG A 851 -22.34 25.65 -29.44
C ARG A 851 -23.01 24.26 -29.36
N ASP A 852 -24.18 24.15 -28.73
CA ASP A 852 -24.97 22.91 -28.64
C ASP A 852 -25.90 22.68 -29.86
N GLY A 853 -25.91 23.60 -30.82
CA GLY A 853 -26.72 23.54 -32.04
C GLY A 853 -28.11 24.18 -31.92
N THR A 854 -28.42 24.87 -30.82
CA THR A 854 -29.69 25.57 -30.65
C THR A 854 -29.72 26.85 -31.49
N VAL A 855 -30.79 27.07 -32.27
CA VAL A 855 -30.90 28.25 -33.14
C VAL A 855 -31.15 29.52 -32.30
N ALA A 856 -30.17 30.41 -32.29
CA ALA A 856 -30.26 31.71 -31.66
C ALA A 856 -30.92 32.74 -32.59
N PHE A 857 -30.55 32.78 -33.88
CA PHE A 857 -31.13 33.72 -34.84
C PHE A 857 -31.32 33.09 -36.22
N TYR A 858 -32.38 33.49 -36.91
CA TYR A 858 -32.80 32.91 -38.18
C TYR A 858 -32.39 33.79 -39.37
N VAL A 859 -31.87 33.19 -40.44
CA VAL A 859 -31.49 33.91 -41.66
C VAL A 859 -32.52 33.64 -42.77
N HIS A 860 -33.12 34.71 -43.28
CA HIS A 860 -34.09 34.63 -44.37
C HIS A 860 -33.90 35.79 -45.36
N GLU A 861 -33.83 35.49 -46.66
CA GLU A 861 -33.62 36.46 -47.75
C GLU A 861 -32.43 37.43 -47.53
N GLY A 862 -31.37 36.97 -46.86
CA GLY A 862 -30.17 37.76 -46.57
C GLY A 862 -30.31 38.74 -45.42
N ARG A 863 -31.35 38.60 -44.59
CA ARG A 863 -31.57 39.34 -43.35
C ARG A 863 -31.62 38.38 -42.16
N THR A 864 -31.29 38.88 -40.98
CA THR A 864 -31.29 38.10 -39.73
C THR A 864 -32.49 38.50 -38.89
N TYR A 865 -33.16 37.52 -38.29
CA TYR A 865 -34.37 37.67 -37.52
C TYR A 865 -34.26 36.97 -36.17
N ALA A 866 -34.84 37.56 -35.12
CA ALA A 866 -34.84 36.96 -33.79
C ALA A 866 -35.80 35.76 -33.70
N TYR A 867 -36.96 35.82 -34.37
CA TYR A 867 -38.01 34.81 -34.22
C TYR A 867 -38.44 34.21 -35.56
N TYR A 868 -38.74 32.92 -35.53
CA TYR A 868 -39.41 32.16 -36.58
C TYR A 868 -40.64 31.46 -36.01
N ASP A 869 -41.80 31.70 -36.61
CA ASP A 869 -43.06 31.04 -36.27
C ASP A 869 -43.31 29.88 -37.24
N LEU A 870 -43.27 28.65 -36.72
CA LEU A 870 -43.46 27.42 -37.49
C LEU A 870 -44.91 27.24 -38.00
N GLU A 871 -45.91 27.75 -37.29
CA GLU A 871 -47.31 27.60 -37.67
C GLU A 871 -47.68 28.53 -38.83
N THR A 872 -47.14 29.74 -38.81
CA THR A 872 -47.41 30.76 -39.83
C THR A 872 -46.36 30.83 -40.94
N ASP A 873 -45.21 30.15 -40.75
CA ASP A 873 -44.03 30.21 -41.61
C ASP A 873 -43.56 31.66 -41.83
N THR A 874 -43.44 32.42 -40.73
CA THR A 874 -43.06 33.84 -40.76
C THR A 874 -41.87 34.16 -39.88
N TYR A 875 -41.06 35.12 -40.34
CA TYR A 875 -39.90 35.66 -39.61
C TYR A 875 -40.23 37.04 -39.09
N SER A 876 -39.88 37.33 -37.83
CA SER A 876 -40.18 38.63 -37.21
C SER A 876 -39.01 39.17 -36.40
N THR A 877 -38.98 40.50 -36.25
CA THR A 877 -37.94 41.28 -35.56
C THR A 877 -36.58 41.17 -36.25
N GLU A 878 -36.31 42.07 -37.20
CA GLU A 878 -35.03 42.15 -37.92
C GLU A 878 -33.93 42.61 -36.95
N VAL A 879 -32.82 41.86 -36.91
CA VAL A 879 -31.68 42.07 -36.02
C VAL A 879 -30.44 42.41 -36.85
N THR A 880 -29.70 43.41 -36.42
CA THR A 880 -28.42 43.83 -37.00
C THR A 880 -27.27 43.37 -36.10
N CYS A 881 -26.15 42.94 -36.67
CA CYS A 881 -24.96 42.65 -35.87
C CYS A 881 -24.44 43.92 -35.19
N LEU A 882 -23.99 43.82 -33.94
CA LEU A 882 -23.37 44.92 -33.22
C LEU A 882 -22.15 45.47 -33.98
N PRO A 883 -21.98 46.81 -34.04
CA PRO A 883 -20.80 47.40 -34.64
C PRO A 883 -19.60 47.28 -33.69
N THR A 884 -18.40 47.07 -34.23
CA THR A 884 -17.17 47.11 -33.43
C THR A 884 -16.62 48.53 -33.22
N GLU A 885 -17.15 49.51 -33.97
CA GLU A 885 -16.81 50.92 -33.85
C GLU A 885 -18.06 51.80 -33.83
N VAL A 886 -18.07 52.80 -32.95
CA VAL A 886 -19.11 53.83 -32.91
C VAL A 886 -18.46 55.20 -33.00
N SER A 887 -18.87 56.00 -33.98
CA SER A 887 -18.33 57.35 -34.21
C SER A 887 -16.80 57.39 -34.45
N GLY A 888 -16.20 56.28 -34.88
CA GLY A 888 -14.76 56.14 -35.13
C GLY A 888 -13.93 55.72 -33.91
N GLU A 889 -14.58 55.37 -32.80
CA GLU A 889 -13.93 54.77 -31.62
C GLU A 889 -14.28 53.29 -31.54
N THR A 890 -13.29 52.45 -31.23
CA THR A 890 -13.47 51.01 -30.96
C THR A 890 -14.21 50.83 -29.65
N ILE A 891 -15.25 49.99 -29.64
CA ILE A 891 -16.11 49.75 -28.47
C ILE A 891 -16.07 48.31 -27.94
N THR A 892 -15.31 47.45 -28.62
CA THR A 892 -15.07 46.07 -28.22
C THR A 892 -14.05 46.03 -27.10
N ARG A 893 -14.19 45.09 -26.17
CA ARG A 893 -13.14 44.76 -25.20
C ARG A 893 -12.07 43.90 -25.85
N TYR A 894 -12.48 42.80 -26.46
CA TYR A 894 -11.61 41.92 -27.25
C TYR A 894 -12.19 41.72 -28.67
N ASP A 895 -11.33 41.70 -29.69
CA ASP A 895 -11.69 41.40 -31.08
C ASP A 895 -10.65 40.42 -31.66
N PHE A 896 -10.98 39.14 -31.62
CA PHE A 896 -10.13 38.03 -32.03
C PHE A 896 -10.43 37.54 -33.46
N ARG A 897 -11.39 38.14 -34.18
CA ARG A 897 -11.78 37.73 -35.55
C ARG A 897 -10.62 37.67 -36.55
N ASN A 898 -9.58 38.48 -36.34
CA ASN A 898 -8.38 38.50 -37.17
C ASN A 898 -7.11 38.06 -36.39
N ALA A 899 -7.27 37.59 -35.16
CA ALA A 899 -6.17 37.07 -34.36
C ALA A 899 -5.91 35.61 -34.72
N THR A 900 -4.63 35.20 -34.71
CA THR A 900 -4.28 33.79 -34.76
C THR A 900 -4.24 33.30 -33.31
N LEU A 901 -5.21 32.47 -32.92
CA LEU A 901 -5.27 31.92 -31.57
C LEU A 901 -4.11 30.94 -31.33
N PRO A 902 -3.54 30.92 -30.11
CA PRO A 902 -2.44 30.05 -29.76
C PRO A 902 -2.91 28.59 -29.80
N SER A 903 -2.08 27.73 -30.36
CA SER A 903 -2.28 26.29 -30.39
C SER A 903 -1.25 25.62 -29.50
N ALA A 904 -1.63 24.58 -28.77
CA ALA A 904 -0.78 23.80 -27.89
C ALA A 904 0.22 22.95 -28.68
N VAL A 905 1.18 23.65 -29.30
CA VAL A 905 2.32 23.09 -30.02
C VAL A 905 3.59 23.78 -29.55
N ILE A 906 4.59 22.97 -29.23
CA ILE A 906 5.96 23.45 -28.96
C ILE A 906 6.86 22.92 -30.06
N GLU A 907 7.61 23.83 -30.69
CA GLU A 907 8.69 23.51 -31.63
C GLU A 907 10.03 23.60 -30.91
N VAL A 908 10.82 22.54 -30.99
CA VAL A 908 12.22 22.52 -30.57
C VAL A 908 13.11 22.51 -31.82
N ASP A 909 13.91 23.56 -32.00
CA ASP A 909 14.77 23.73 -33.17
C ASP A 909 16.21 23.33 -32.85
N GLY A 910 16.70 22.28 -33.52
CA GLY A 910 18.05 21.74 -33.34
C GLY A 910 19.16 22.70 -33.78
N THR A 911 18.84 23.80 -34.47
CA THR A 911 19.83 24.87 -34.72
C THR A 911 20.16 25.68 -33.47
N LYS A 912 19.30 25.64 -32.44
CA LYS A 912 19.49 26.31 -31.14
C LYS A 912 19.96 25.37 -30.03
N ALA A 913 19.50 24.12 -30.03
CA ALA A 913 19.72 23.14 -28.96
C ALA A 913 20.37 21.83 -29.44
N ALA A 914 21.24 21.90 -30.45
CA ALA A 914 21.89 20.73 -31.04
C ALA A 914 22.62 19.88 -29.98
N GLY A 915 22.18 18.65 -29.79
CA GLY A 915 22.83 17.72 -28.88
C GLY A 915 22.70 18.09 -27.40
N GLU A 916 21.86 19.05 -27.02
CA GLU A 916 21.51 19.37 -25.64
C GLU A 916 20.13 18.80 -25.29
N TRP A 917 19.90 18.50 -24.02
CA TRP A 917 18.56 18.13 -23.54
C TRP A 917 17.75 19.39 -23.27
N VAL A 918 16.54 19.44 -23.82
CA VAL A 918 15.58 20.54 -23.69
C VAL A 918 14.36 20.05 -22.93
N THR A 919 13.96 20.75 -21.88
CA THR A 919 12.71 20.44 -21.16
C THR A 919 11.52 21.07 -21.86
N VAL A 920 10.46 20.29 -22.06
CA VAL A 920 9.20 20.73 -22.69
C VAL A 920 8.06 20.45 -21.72
N SER A 921 7.31 21.49 -21.35
CA SER A 921 6.21 21.40 -20.39
C SER A 921 4.94 22.07 -20.91
N PHE A 922 3.81 21.38 -20.79
CA PHE A 922 2.47 21.93 -20.97
C PHE A 922 1.72 21.89 -19.64
N TYR A 923 1.24 23.04 -19.21
CA TYR A 923 0.33 23.18 -18.08
C TYR A 923 -1.07 23.46 -18.63
N LEU A 924 -2.02 22.58 -18.33
CA LEU A 924 -3.42 22.71 -18.72
C LEU A 924 -4.26 22.92 -17.46
N ASN A 925 -5.12 23.92 -17.44
CA ASN A 925 -6.13 24.09 -16.40
C ASN A 925 -7.52 24.04 -17.03
N ALA A 926 -8.34 23.05 -16.64
CA ALA A 926 -9.71 22.95 -17.13
C ALA A 926 -10.62 23.94 -16.39
N GLY A 927 -11.55 24.56 -17.12
CA GLY A 927 -12.64 25.32 -16.53
C GLY A 927 -13.77 24.41 -16.04
N SER A 928 -15.01 24.89 -16.09
CA SER A 928 -16.20 24.15 -15.67
C SER A 928 -16.49 22.89 -16.51
N GLU A 929 -15.78 22.69 -17.63
CA GLU A 929 -15.94 21.55 -18.52
C GLU A 929 -14.68 20.69 -18.61
N ALA A 930 -14.86 19.36 -18.58
CA ALA A 930 -13.79 18.41 -18.80
C ALA A 930 -13.25 18.49 -20.23
N LYS A 931 -11.95 18.25 -20.41
CA LYS A 931 -11.27 18.24 -21.72
C LYS A 931 -10.81 16.83 -22.06
N THR A 932 -10.73 16.52 -23.36
CA THR A 932 -10.11 15.27 -23.83
C THR A 932 -9.12 15.61 -24.94
N TYR A 933 -7.88 15.14 -24.77
CA TYR A 933 -6.79 15.41 -25.68
C TYR A 933 -5.89 14.19 -25.83
N ARG A 934 -4.95 14.23 -26.75
CA ARG A 934 -3.87 13.23 -26.85
C ARG A 934 -2.53 13.93 -27.06
N LEU A 935 -1.46 13.27 -26.67
CA LEU A 935 -0.10 13.71 -26.94
C LEU A 935 0.36 13.21 -28.31
N GLU A 936 0.99 14.08 -29.08
CA GLU A 936 1.71 13.70 -30.30
C GLU A 936 3.14 14.25 -30.29
N VAL A 937 4.13 13.39 -30.53
CA VAL A 937 5.55 13.76 -30.61
C VAL A 937 6.09 13.47 -32.01
N TRP A 938 6.80 14.41 -32.63
CA TRP A 938 7.16 14.33 -34.04
C TRP A 938 8.62 14.71 -34.29
N SER A 939 9.28 13.95 -35.17
CA SER A 939 10.47 14.35 -35.91
C SER A 939 10.04 14.92 -37.27
N GLY A 940 10.23 16.22 -37.48
CA GLY A 940 9.68 16.95 -38.63
C GLY A 940 8.21 17.32 -38.44
N SER A 941 7.62 18.04 -39.39
CA SER A 941 6.26 18.56 -39.23
C SER A 941 5.18 17.47 -39.30
N ARG A 942 4.13 17.63 -38.48
CA ARG A 942 2.95 16.75 -38.42
C ARG A 942 2.25 16.54 -39.77
N ASP A 943 2.16 17.59 -40.58
CA ASP A 943 1.51 17.57 -41.90
C ASP A 943 2.42 17.04 -43.03
N GLY A 944 3.69 16.72 -42.72
CA GLY A 944 4.67 16.25 -43.70
C GLY A 944 5.24 17.34 -44.63
N SER A 945 4.90 18.62 -44.43
CA SER A 945 5.38 19.72 -45.28
C SER A 945 6.84 20.13 -45.03
N ALA A 946 7.37 19.86 -43.84
CA ALA A 946 8.75 20.13 -43.43
C ALA A 946 9.38 18.87 -42.78
N PRO A 947 9.82 17.89 -43.60
CA PRO A 947 10.50 16.70 -43.10
C PRO A 947 11.89 17.04 -42.53
N ASN A 948 12.31 16.27 -41.53
CA ASN A 948 13.68 16.32 -41.06
C ASN A 948 14.65 15.76 -42.11
N PRO A 949 15.90 16.25 -42.17
CA PRO A 949 16.88 15.81 -43.16
C PRO A 949 17.31 14.35 -42.94
N GLU A 950 17.92 13.78 -43.98
CA GLU A 950 18.68 12.52 -43.88
C GLU A 950 19.86 12.69 -42.91
N ASP A 951 20.24 11.63 -42.22
CA ASP A 951 21.29 11.57 -41.18
C ASP A 951 20.99 12.46 -39.96
N SER A 952 19.72 12.53 -39.54
CA SER A 952 19.28 13.33 -38.39
C SER A 952 18.54 12.49 -37.36
N TYR A 953 18.49 12.94 -36.10
CA TYR A 953 17.73 12.27 -35.05
C TYR A 953 16.93 13.22 -34.16
N VAL A 954 15.87 12.68 -33.56
CA VAL A 954 15.12 13.27 -32.45
C VAL A 954 14.88 12.19 -31.40
N ILE A 955 15.10 12.54 -30.13
CA ILE A 955 15.00 11.67 -28.96
C ILE A 955 14.05 12.34 -27.96
N PHE A 956 13.11 11.57 -27.44
CA PHE A 956 12.19 11.97 -26.37
C PHE A 956 12.39 11.06 -25.17
N ASP A 957 12.38 11.61 -23.97
CA ASP A 957 12.52 10.84 -22.74
C ASP A 957 11.82 11.50 -21.56
N ASN A 958 11.66 10.76 -20.47
CA ASN A 958 11.05 11.22 -19.22
C ASN A 958 9.64 11.81 -19.43
N TYR A 959 8.82 11.12 -20.23
CA TYR A 959 7.44 11.56 -20.44
C TYR A 959 6.63 11.36 -19.16
N SER A 960 6.04 12.44 -18.65
CA SER A 960 5.12 12.43 -17.51
C SER A 960 3.82 13.14 -17.86
N ASN A 961 2.74 12.73 -17.20
CA ASN A 961 1.42 13.33 -17.33
C ASN A 961 0.67 13.27 -16.00
N ASP A 962 0.86 14.29 -15.18
CA ASP A 962 0.51 14.28 -13.76
C ASP A 962 -0.47 15.40 -13.43
N SER A 963 -1.37 15.17 -12.47
CA SER A 963 -2.18 16.27 -11.91
C SER A 963 -1.29 17.25 -11.16
N THR A 964 -1.59 18.55 -11.23
CA THR A 964 -0.85 19.59 -10.49
C THR A 964 -1.81 20.50 -9.73
N SER A 965 -1.51 20.78 -8.46
CA SER A 965 -2.18 21.80 -7.64
C SER A 965 -1.58 23.19 -7.82
N ASP A 966 -0.36 23.27 -8.36
CA ASP A 966 0.49 24.46 -8.27
C ASP A 966 0.43 25.32 -9.54
N PHE A 967 -0.56 25.05 -10.40
CA PHE A 967 -0.72 25.69 -11.72
C PHE A 967 -0.62 27.22 -11.64
N ALA A 968 -1.36 27.84 -10.72
CA ALA A 968 -1.38 29.30 -10.57
C ALA A 968 -0.01 29.85 -10.14
N SER A 969 0.61 29.23 -9.12
CA SER A 969 1.93 29.64 -8.62
C SER A 969 3.01 29.55 -9.70
N ILE A 970 3.06 28.44 -10.44
CA ILE A 970 4.04 28.21 -11.50
C ILE A 970 3.80 29.17 -12.68
N ARG A 971 2.53 29.40 -13.04
CA ARG A 971 2.16 30.39 -14.07
C ARG A 971 2.61 31.79 -13.67
N ASP A 972 2.37 32.18 -12.42
CA ASP A 972 2.68 33.53 -11.95
C ASP A 972 4.21 33.75 -11.85
N GLU A 973 4.98 32.75 -11.42
CA GLU A 973 6.47 32.79 -11.48
C GLU A 973 6.96 32.96 -12.93
N ALA A 974 6.38 32.23 -13.89
CA ALA A 974 6.72 32.38 -15.30
C ALA A 974 6.36 33.78 -15.83
N VAL A 975 5.22 34.35 -15.42
CA VAL A 975 4.83 35.73 -15.79
C VAL A 975 5.83 36.75 -15.25
N GLU A 976 6.23 36.65 -13.98
CA GLU A 976 7.21 37.56 -13.38
C GLU A 976 8.54 37.51 -14.13
N GLU A 977 9.00 36.31 -14.47
CA GLU A 977 10.26 36.08 -15.15
C GLU A 977 10.22 36.62 -16.60
N ILE A 978 9.13 36.40 -17.33
CA ILE A 978 8.91 36.99 -18.66
C ILE A 978 8.88 38.52 -18.57
N LYS A 979 8.16 39.09 -17.59
CA LYS A 979 8.10 40.55 -17.39
C LYS A 979 9.49 41.11 -17.11
N ARG A 980 10.26 40.47 -16.25
CA ARG A 980 11.64 40.84 -15.92
C ARG A 980 12.55 40.79 -17.13
N ALA A 981 12.50 39.71 -17.91
CA ALA A 981 13.30 39.51 -19.11
C ALA A 981 12.99 40.56 -20.19
N ASN A 982 11.73 40.99 -20.29
CA ASN A 982 11.27 41.96 -21.28
C ASN A 982 11.20 43.41 -20.78
N GLY A 983 11.59 43.68 -19.52
CA GLY A 983 11.56 45.02 -18.93
C GLY A 983 10.15 45.59 -18.76
N ILE A 984 9.15 44.74 -18.59
CA ILE A 984 7.74 45.09 -18.36
C ILE A 984 7.55 45.36 -16.87
N ALA A 985 6.79 46.40 -16.51
CA ALA A 985 6.51 46.69 -15.10
C ALA A 985 5.56 45.65 -14.51
N GLU A 986 5.71 45.36 -13.21
CA GLU A 986 4.93 44.34 -12.48
C GLU A 986 3.41 44.47 -12.69
N LYS A 987 2.89 45.70 -12.68
CA LYS A 987 1.46 46.03 -12.84
C LYS A 987 0.94 46.00 -14.29
N ASP A 988 1.83 45.93 -15.29
CA ASP A 988 1.44 46.02 -16.70
C ASP A 988 1.27 44.59 -17.28
N ASN A 989 0.28 44.41 -18.16
CA ASN A 989 0.07 43.14 -18.86
C ASN A 989 1.11 42.94 -19.98
N ILE A 990 1.38 41.67 -20.30
CA ILE A 990 2.19 41.30 -21.46
C ILE A 990 1.33 41.53 -22.72
N THR A 991 1.76 42.42 -23.61
CA THR A 991 0.95 42.83 -24.78
C THR A 991 1.24 42.05 -26.06
N ASP A 992 2.29 41.24 -26.06
CA ASP A 992 2.60 40.37 -27.20
C ASP A 992 1.70 39.14 -27.16
N SER A 993 0.76 39.06 -28.11
CA SER A 993 -0.19 37.95 -28.22
C SER A 993 0.48 36.61 -28.56
N ALA A 994 1.74 36.60 -29.00
CA ALA A 994 2.52 35.38 -29.14
C ALA A 994 2.98 34.81 -27.80
N ILE A 995 3.07 35.65 -26.76
CA ILE A 995 3.54 35.30 -25.41
C ILE A 995 2.37 35.11 -24.46
N ALA A 996 1.38 36.01 -24.45
CA ALA A 996 0.31 36.00 -23.46
C ALA A 996 -1.02 36.46 -24.07
N MET A 997 -2.12 35.87 -23.61
CA MET A 997 -3.47 36.38 -23.88
C MET A 997 -4.29 36.44 -22.61
N TYR A 998 -5.15 37.46 -22.54
CA TYR A 998 -5.99 37.74 -21.39
C TYR A 998 -7.46 37.72 -21.81
N TYR A 999 -8.32 37.33 -20.89
CA TYR A 999 -9.76 37.31 -21.11
C TYR A 999 -10.51 37.58 -19.81
N THR A 1000 -11.68 38.19 -19.94
CA THR A 1000 -12.66 38.31 -18.84
C THR A 1000 -13.93 37.69 -19.32
N PHE A 1001 -14.44 36.74 -18.54
CA PHE A 1001 -15.69 36.08 -18.82
C PHE A 1001 -16.82 37.09 -18.96
N THR A 1002 -17.66 36.90 -19.98
CA THR A 1002 -18.90 37.63 -20.19
C THR A 1002 -19.95 36.64 -20.64
N PHE A 1003 -21.02 36.51 -19.86
CA PHE A 1003 -22.11 35.59 -20.16
C PHE A 1003 -22.83 35.97 -21.47
N TYR A 1004 -22.97 37.27 -21.76
CA TYR A 1004 -23.67 37.77 -22.94
C TYR A 1004 -22.95 37.48 -24.26
N ASP A 1005 -21.64 37.25 -24.21
CA ASP A 1005 -20.82 36.93 -25.38
C ASP A 1005 -20.42 35.46 -25.45
N ALA A 1006 -20.79 34.64 -24.47
CA ALA A 1006 -20.48 33.22 -24.46
C ALA A 1006 -21.09 32.54 -25.69
N THR A 1007 -20.37 31.59 -26.29
CA THR A 1007 -20.85 30.84 -27.48
C THR A 1007 -22.08 29.97 -27.20
N SER A 1008 -22.39 29.75 -25.91
CA SER A 1008 -23.59 29.06 -25.42
C SER A 1008 -24.74 30.02 -25.06
N TYR A 1009 -24.53 31.34 -25.13
CA TYR A 1009 -25.51 32.31 -24.68
C TYR A 1009 -26.78 32.27 -25.54
N LEU A 1010 -27.91 31.99 -24.89
CA LEU A 1010 -29.24 32.15 -25.46
C LEU A 1010 -29.91 33.34 -24.78
N ARG A 1011 -30.39 34.29 -25.59
CA ARG A 1011 -31.07 35.48 -25.05
C ARG A 1011 -32.32 35.08 -24.27
N TYR A 1012 -32.52 35.70 -23.12
CA TYR A 1012 -33.80 35.68 -22.42
C TYR A 1012 -34.72 36.78 -22.97
N ASP A 1013 -35.96 36.43 -23.26
CA ASP A 1013 -36.99 37.34 -23.73
C ASP A 1013 -38.19 37.32 -22.77
N ALA A 1014 -38.28 38.35 -21.94
CA ALA A 1014 -39.36 38.50 -20.96
C ALA A 1014 -40.75 38.58 -21.60
N THR A 1015 -40.85 38.92 -22.90
CA THR A 1015 -42.14 38.95 -23.62
C THR A 1015 -42.64 37.57 -24.03
N GLN A 1016 -41.78 36.55 -23.95
CA GLN A 1016 -42.11 35.14 -24.19
C GLN A 1016 -42.19 34.30 -22.90
N ASP A 1017 -41.92 34.90 -21.75
CA ASP A 1017 -42.06 34.27 -20.44
C ASP A 1017 -43.54 34.27 -20.00
N GLU A 1018 -44.32 33.33 -20.57
CA GLU A 1018 -45.77 33.21 -20.31
C GLU A 1018 -46.10 32.90 -18.84
N ASP A 1019 -45.15 32.30 -18.12
CA ASP A 1019 -45.31 31.87 -16.73
C ASP A 1019 -44.82 32.93 -15.72
N GLU A 1020 -44.30 34.08 -16.20
CA GLU A 1020 -43.75 35.19 -15.40
C GLU A 1020 -42.71 34.74 -14.35
N LEU A 1021 -41.95 33.68 -14.66
CA LEU A 1021 -40.96 33.11 -13.73
C LEU A 1021 -39.74 34.03 -13.56
N GLY A 1022 -39.46 34.86 -14.57
CA GLY A 1022 -38.32 35.79 -14.59
C GLY A 1022 -37.12 35.24 -15.35
N ASN A 1023 -36.07 36.05 -15.45
CA ASN A 1023 -34.83 35.65 -16.11
C ASN A 1023 -34.11 34.60 -15.28
N PRO A 1024 -33.87 33.37 -15.80
CA PRO A 1024 -33.15 32.32 -15.07
C PRO A 1024 -31.68 32.67 -14.80
N TYR A 1025 -31.16 33.74 -15.39
CA TYR A 1025 -29.81 34.25 -15.10
C TYR A 1025 -29.86 35.68 -14.56
N GLY A 1026 -30.90 36.02 -13.78
CA GLY A 1026 -31.13 37.35 -13.23
C GLY A 1026 -30.11 37.77 -12.16
N SER A 1027 -29.48 36.82 -11.47
CA SER A 1027 -28.43 37.06 -10.47
C SER A 1027 -27.03 37.29 -11.07
N TYR A 1028 -26.84 37.03 -12.37
CA TYR A 1028 -25.58 37.25 -13.04
C TYR A 1028 -25.18 38.73 -13.02
N THR A 1029 -23.94 39.03 -12.63
CA THR A 1029 -23.36 40.37 -12.69
C THR A 1029 -21.97 40.33 -13.34
N GLN A 1030 -21.75 41.22 -14.31
CA GLN A 1030 -20.47 41.28 -15.04
C GLN A 1030 -19.30 41.62 -14.12
N SER A 1031 -19.53 42.47 -13.10
CA SER A 1031 -18.50 42.89 -12.15
C SER A 1031 -17.96 41.78 -11.24
N SER A 1032 -18.60 40.60 -11.22
CA SER A 1032 -18.11 39.43 -10.47
C SER A 1032 -16.93 38.72 -11.14
N TYR A 1033 -16.58 39.10 -12.37
CA TYR A 1033 -15.54 38.45 -13.16
C TYR A 1033 -14.40 39.42 -13.47
N GLU A 1034 -13.17 39.00 -13.17
CA GLU A 1034 -11.95 39.78 -13.42
C GLU A 1034 -11.20 39.27 -14.66
N GLU A 1035 -10.21 40.04 -15.10
CA GLU A 1035 -9.34 39.65 -16.21
C GLU A 1035 -8.33 38.60 -15.77
N GLN A 1036 -8.25 37.52 -16.53
CA GLN A 1036 -7.41 36.36 -16.26
C GLN A 1036 -6.52 36.04 -17.47
N LEU A 1037 -5.35 35.47 -17.20
CA LEU A 1037 -4.41 35.00 -18.21
C LEU A 1037 -4.87 33.62 -18.72
N VAL A 1038 -5.26 33.54 -19.99
CA VAL A 1038 -5.80 32.31 -20.61
C VAL A 1038 -4.75 31.54 -21.42
N TYR A 1039 -3.64 32.19 -21.75
CA TYR A 1039 -2.53 31.61 -22.47
C TYR A 1039 -1.23 32.27 -22.04
N LEU A 1040 -0.19 31.46 -21.86
CA LEU A 1040 1.18 31.92 -21.67
C LEU A 1040 2.16 30.98 -22.38
N TYR A 1041 3.10 31.54 -23.11
CA TYR A 1041 4.22 30.78 -23.67
C TYR A 1041 5.54 31.41 -23.26
N TRP A 1042 6.40 30.57 -22.73
CA TRP A 1042 7.74 30.95 -22.30
C TRP A 1042 8.78 30.18 -23.11
N ASP A 1043 9.55 30.94 -23.89
CA ASP A 1043 10.74 30.46 -24.60
C ASP A 1043 11.98 30.84 -23.77
N ASP A 1044 12.57 29.86 -23.09
CA ASP A 1044 13.89 29.96 -22.47
C ASP A 1044 14.88 29.04 -23.18
N SER A 1045 14.91 29.09 -24.52
CA SER A 1045 15.79 28.27 -25.34
C SER A 1045 17.29 28.52 -25.14
N GLU A 1046 17.67 29.63 -24.50
CA GLU A 1046 19.06 29.91 -24.11
C GLU A 1046 19.36 29.51 -22.64
N GLY A 1047 18.37 29.02 -21.89
CA GLY A 1047 18.51 28.60 -20.50
C GLY A 1047 18.97 29.73 -19.57
N LEU A 1048 18.63 30.98 -19.87
CA LEU A 1048 19.11 32.15 -19.13
C LEU A 1048 18.42 32.31 -17.79
N ALA A 1049 17.18 31.86 -17.70
CA ALA A 1049 16.37 31.88 -16.49
C ALA A 1049 16.39 30.52 -15.81
N THR A 1050 16.29 29.47 -16.61
CA THR A 1050 16.19 28.08 -16.18
C THR A 1050 17.51 27.32 -16.27
N GLY A 1051 18.67 27.96 -16.36
CA GLY A 1051 19.99 27.29 -16.33
C GLY A 1051 20.24 26.19 -17.38
N SER A 1052 19.29 25.90 -18.25
CA SER A 1052 19.22 24.82 -19.24
C SER A 1052 18.09 25.15 -20.22
N PRO A 1053 18.16 24.77 -21.50
CA PRO A 1053 17.11 25.12 -22.46
C PRO A 1053 15.72 24.57 -22.06
N ALA A 1054 14.70 25.42 -22.01
CA ALA A 1054 13.35 25.01 -21.66
C ALA A 1054 12.27 25.76 -22.46
N TYR A 1055 11.14 25.08 -22.68
CA TYR A 1055 9.93 25.63 -23.26
C TYR A 1055 8.71 25.29 -22.41
N THR A 1056 7.94 26.29 -22.03
CA THR A 1056 6.76 26.12 -21.20
C THR A 1056 5.53 26.74 -21.83
N PHE A 1057 4.43 26.00 -21.88
CA PHE A 1057 3.15 26.44 -22.45
C PHE A 1057 2.04 26.27 -21.42
N PHE A 1058 1.28 27.33 -21.16
CA PHE A 1058 0.11 27.32 -20.29
C PHE A 1058 -1.15 27.55 -21.12
N LEU A 1059 -2.17 26.75 -20.86
CA LEU A 1059 -3.52 26.92 -21.38
C LEU A 1059 -4.52 26.86 -20.24
N ASP A 1060 -5.20 27.98 -19.98
CA ASP A 1060 -6.13 28.12 -18.88
C ASP A 1060 -7.55 28.36 -19.40
N TYR A 1061 -8.38 27.33 -19.25
CA TYR A 1061 -9.78 27.37 -19.66
C TYR A 1061 -10.69 27.97 -18.58
N SER A 1062 -10.20 28.25 -17.38
CA SER A 1062 -11.05 28.70 -16.24
C SER A 1062 -11.78 30.02 -16.50
N ALA A 1063 -11.22 30.90 -17.34
CA ALA A 1063 -11.85 32.18 -17.68
C ALA A 1063 -12.88 32.06 -18.82
N ALA A 1064 -12.77 31.04 -19.68
CA ALA A 1064 -13.54 30.94 -20.92
C ALA A 1064 -14.60 29.83 -20.89
N ASP A 1065 -14.32 28.73 -20.18
CA ASP A 1065 -15.29 27.69 -19.84
C ASP A 1065 -15.85 27.94 -18.44
N VAL A 1066 -16.84 28.81 -18.36
CA VAL A 1066 -17.56 29.10 -17.12
C VAL A 1066 -19.02 28.71 -17.29
N THR A 1067 -19.51 27.87 -16.39
CA THR A 1067 -20.94 27.61 -16.26
C THR A 1067 -21.56 28.69 -15.36
N VAL A 1068 -22.54 29.43 -15.90
CA VAL A 1068 -23.40 30.30 -15.09
C VAL A 1068 -24.61 29.47 -14.65
N GLU A 1069 -24.74 29.27 -13.35
CA GLU A 1069 -25.85 28.53 -12.77
C GLU A 1069 -27.17 29.29 -12.93
N GLU A 1070 -28.25 28.55 -13.19
CA GLU A 1070 -29.60 29.12 -13.24
C GLU A 1070 -30.08 29.45 -11.83
N ASP A 1071 -30.77 30.59 -11.69
CA ASP A 1071 -31.49 30.98 -10.49
C ASP A 1071 -32.64 29.99 -10.23
N ASP A 1072 -32.85 29.64 -8.97
CA ASP A 1072 -34.05 28.92 -8.55
C ASP A 1072 -35.25 29.88 -8.56
N LEU A 1073 -35.91 29.98 -9.71
CA LEU A 1073 -37.08 30.83 -9.92
C LEU A 1073 -38.36 30.30 -9.22
N GLY A 1074 -38.30 29.11 -8.60
CA GLY A 1074 -39.44 28.45 -7.96
C GLY A 1074 -40.50 27.96 -8.95
N GLU A 1075 -41.29 26.96 -8.54
CA GLU A 1075 -42.56 26.67 -9.21
C GLU A 1075 -43.57 27.71 -8.72
N GLY A 1076 -44.05 28.58 -9.62
CA GLY A 1076 -44.98 29.65 -9.26
C GLY A 1076 -46.21 29.13 -8.52
N ASP A 1077 -46.34 29.52 -7.24
CA ASP A 1077 -47.54 29.31 -6.44
C ASP A 1077 -47.91 30.60 -5.69
N GLU A 1078 -49.23 30.84 -5.69
CA GLU A 1078 -49.93 32.07 -5.34
C GLU A 1078 -49.66 32.62 -3.92
N GLU A 1079 -49.57 33.95 -3.83
CA GLU A 1079 -49.76 34.88 -2.70
C GLU A 1079 -49.52 34.38 -1.25
N GLU A 1080 -48.57 35.00 -0.55
CA GLU A 1080 -48.86 35.53 0.80
C GLU A 1080 -48.00 36.76 1.16
N ASP A 1081 -48.71 37.82 1.54
CA ASP A 1081 -48.29 39.17 1.91
C ASP A 1081 -47.60 39.21 3.28
N THR A 1082 -46.35 39.73 3.39
CA THR A 1082 -45.90 40.46 4.60
C THR A 1082 -44.69 41.37 4.35
N THR A 1083 -44.97 42.68 4.32
CA THR A 1083 -44.21 43.86 4.80
C THR A 1083 -42.68 43.84 4.94
N GLU A 1084 -42.07 44.82 4.26
CA GLU A 1084 -40.68 45.27 4.31
C GLU A 1084 -40.06 45.48 5.71
N THR A 1085 -38.77 45.17 5.83
CA THR A 1085 -37.81 46.00 6.58
C THR A 1085 -36.41 45.93 5.92
N GLU A 1086 -35.91 47.06 5.45
CA GLU A 1086 -34.48 47.24 5.13
C GLU A 1086 -33.63 47.25 6.40
N THR A 1087 -32.51 46.53 6.45
CA THR A 1087 -31.12 47.04 6.54
C THR A 1087 -30.11 45.95 6.98
N ASP A 1088 -28.92 46.03 6.36
CA ASP A 1088 -27.60 45.54 6.77
C ASP A 1088 -27.23 44.04 6.65
N ASN A 1089 -26.42 43.78 5.62
CA ASN A 1089 -25.22 42.94 5.54
C ASN A 1089 -24.90 41.95 6.69
N ASN A 1090 -24.72 40.70 6.22
CA ASN A 1090 -23.69 39.72 6.58
C ASN A 1090 -24.04 38.52 7.49
N VAL A 1091 -23.39 37.41 7.11
CA VAL A 1091 -22.97 36.25 7.93
C VAL A 1091 -23.96 35.08 8.08
N TRP A 1092 -24.71 34.69 7.04
CA TRP A 1092 -25.36 33.35 7.02
C TRP A 1092 -25.20 32.52 5.74
N LEU A 1093 -24.57 33.05 4.68
CA LEU A 1093 -24.37 32.37 3.39
C LEU A 1093 -22.94 31.83 3.16
N LEU A 1094 -22.15 31.62 4.22
CA LEU A 1094 -20.84 30.97 4.14
C LEU A 1094 -20.76 29.62 4.89
N ILE A 1095 -21.89 29.04 5.29
CA ILE A 1095 -21.93 27.71 5.91
C ILE A 1095 -23.08 26.90 5.32
N SER A 1096 -22.93 26.46 4.06
CA SER A 1096 -23.81 25.42 3.49
C SER A 1096 -23.12 24.50 2.46
N SER A 1097 -21.81 24.62 2.25
CA SER A 1097 -21.06 23.78 1.29
C SER A 1097 -20.85 22.31 1.75
N GLY A 1098 -20.93 22.01 3.05
CA GLY A 1098 -20.75 20.63 3.56
C GLY A 1098 -22.01 19.75 3.56
N VAL A 1099 -23.21 20.33 3.53
CA VAL A 1099 -24.47 19.58 3.67
C VAL A 1099 -24.97 19.07 2.31
N LEU A 1100 -24.67 19.79 1.22
CA LEU A 1100 -25.12 19.40 -0.12
C LEU A 1100 -24.36 18.17 -0.66
N ALA A 1101 -23.05 18.03 -0.38
CA ALA A 1101 -22.24 16.88 -0.79
C ALA A 1101 -22.70 15.56 -0.13
N VAL A 1102 -23.10 15.60 1.15
CA VAL A 1102 -23.64 14.44 1.87
C VAL A 1102 -25.03 14.06 1.35
N VAL A 1103 -25.84 15.05 0.97
CA VAL A 1103 -27.17 14.82 0.38
C VAL A 1103 -27.03 14.25 -1.03
N LEU A 1104 -26.09 14.73 -1.85
CA LEU A 1104 -25.89 14.24 -3.22
C LEU A 1104 -25.37 12.79 -3.25
N VAL A 1105 -24.45 12.43 -2.33
CA VAL A 1105 -23.98 11.05 -2.15
C VAL A 1105 -25.11 10.14 -1.64
N ALA A 1106 -25.94 10.60 -0.70
CA ALA A 1106 -27.10 9.84 -0.22
C ALA A 1106 -28.16 9.62 -1.33
N VAL A 1107 -28.36 10.61 -2.20
CA VAL A 1107 -29.25 10.53 -3.37
C VAL A 1107 -28.71 9.56 -4.42
N ILE A 1108 -27.40 9.58 -4.71
CA ILE A 1108 -26.76 8.62 -5.63
C ILE A 1108 -26.86 7.18 -5.09
N VAL A 1109 -26.64 6.97 -3.79
CA VAL A 1109 -26.80 5.66 -3.14
C VAL A 1109 -28.26 5.19 -3.17
N LEU A 1110 -29.22 6.08 -2.92
CA LEU A 1110 -30.66 5.77 -3.01
C LEU A 1110 -31.11 5.42 -4.44
N VAL A 1111 -30.54 6.09 -5.46
CA VAL A 1111 -30.81 5.79 -6.88
C VAL A 1111 -30.20 4.44 -7.28
N ILE A 1112 -28.99 4.10 -6.81
CA ILE A 1112 -28.36 2.79 -7.04
C ILE A 1112 -29.14 1.66 -6.34
N VAL A 1113 -29.60 1.87 -5.10
CA VAL A 1113 -30.43 0.91 -4.34
C VAL A 1113 -31.81 0.73 -4.99
N ARG A 1114 -32.47 1.81 -5.44
CA ARG A 1114 -33.73 1.72 -6.22
C ARG A 1114 -33.55 0.96 -7.54
N ARG A 1115 -32.46 1.22 -8.28
CA ARG A 1115 -32.19 0.58 -9.59
C ARG A 1115 -31.84 -0.92 -9.46
N GLN A 1116 -31.33 -1.36 -8.31
CA GLN A 1116 -31.10 -2.79 -7.98
C GLN A 1116 -32.37 -3.51 -7.47
N LEU A 1117 -33.21 -2.83 -6.69
CA LEU A 1117 -34.49 -3.39 -6.20
C LEU A 1117 -35.52 -3.56 -7.34
N GLU A 1118 -35.55 -2.65 -8.32
CA GLU A 1118 -36.42 -2.77 -9.50
C GLU A 1118 -35.96 -3.86 -10.50
N LYS A 1119 -34.68 -4.23 -10.51
CA LYS A 1119 -34.16 -5.35 -11.32
C LYS A 1119 -34.47 -6.73 -10.72
N ARG A 1120 -34.73 -6.84 -9.40
CA ARG A 1120 -35.17 -8.10 -8.75
C ARG A 1120 -36.68 -8.36 -8.86
N SER A 1121 -37.53 -7.32 -8.85
CA SER A 1121 -39.00 -7.50 -8.90
C SER A 1121 -39.57 -7.81 -10.30
N ARG A 1122 -38.85 -7.46 -11.38
CA ARG A 1122 -39.26 -7.79 -12.77
C ARG A 1122 -38.93 -9.22 -13.23
N ARG A 1123 -38.15 -10.01 -12.48
CA ARG A 1123 -37.86 -11.43 -12.82
C ARG A 1123 -38.80 -12.45 -12.15
N GLN A 1124 -39.69 -12.03 -11.25
CA GLN A 1124 -40.61 -12.95 -10.53
C GLN A 1124 -42.09 -12.85 -10.94
N ARG A 1125 -42.48 -12.04 -11.94
CA ARG A 1125 -43.91 -11.83 -12.28
C ARG A 1125 -44.37 -12.12 -13.71
N ILE A 1126 -43.57 -12.74 -14.59
CA ILE A 1126 -44.07 -13.17 -15.91
C ILE A 1126 -43.53 -14.56 -16.29
N LYS A 1127 -44.22 -15.64 -15.87
CA LYS A 1127 -44.29 -16.92 -16.60
C LYS A 1127 -45.40 -17.85 -16.09
N ALA A 1128 -46.62 -17.62 -16.60
CA ALA A 1128 -47.72 -18.59 -16.79
C ALA A 1128 -48.75 -17.87 -17.68
N GLU A 1129 -49.35 -18.36 -18.78
CA GLU A 1129 -49.32 -19.59 -19.56
C GLU A 1129 -49.97 -19.24 -20.93
N SER A 1130 -49.62 -19.99 -22.00
CA SER A 1130 -50.46 -20.40 -23.15
C SER A 1130 -49.81 -20.32 -24.56
N ALA A 1131 -49.86 -21.44 -25.28
CA ALA A 1131 -49.27 -21.73 -26.60
C ALA A 1131 -50.09 -21.20 -27.80
N PRO A 1132 -49.54 -21.24 -29.03
CA PRO A 1132 -49.98 -22.32 -29.93
C PRO A 1132 -48.90 -22.93 -30.86
N VAL A 1133 -49.35 -24.02 -31.49
CA VAL A 1133 -48.71 -25.05 -32.32
C VAL A 1133 -48.58 -24.60 -33.80
N VAL A 1134 -47.56 -25.07 -34.55
CA VAL A 1134 -47.63 -25.89 -35.80
C VAL A 1134 -46.22 -26.16 -36.38
N ARG A 1135 -46.02 -27.44 -36.76
CA ARG A 1135 -44.85 -28.22 -37.22
C ARG A 1135 -44.46 -28.01 -38.73
N PRO A 1136 -43.66 -28.89 -39.41
CA PRO A 1136 -42.19 -29.14 -39.36
C PRO A 1136 -41.56 -29.34 -40.78
N LEU A 1137 -40.25 -29.66 -40.88
CA LEU A 1137 -39.55 -30.61 -41.81
C LEU A 1137 -38.10 -30.14 -42.11
N PRO A 1138 -37.12 -31.00 -42.50
CA PRO A 1138 -36.78 -32.38 -42.08
C PRO A 1138 -35.24 -32.54 -41.80
N PRO A 1139 -34.72 -33.75 -41.46
CA PRO A 1139 -33.49 -33.95 -40.67
C PRO A 1139 -32.24 -34.29 -41.50
N GLN A 1140 -31.05 -33.98 -40.96
CA GLN A 1140 -29.77 -34.55 -41.40
C GLN A 1140 -28.93 -35.02 -40.20
N VAL A 1141 -29.08 -36.32 -39.90
CA VAL A 1141 -28.08 -37.34 -39.53
C VAL A 1141 -26.87 -36.96 -38.63
N LYS A 1142 -26.82 -37.60 -37.45
CA LYS A 1142 -25.62 -37.78 -36.59
C LYS A 1142 -24.70 -38.89 -37.10
N LYS A 1143 -23.37 -38.69 -37.01
CA LYS A 1143 -22.30 -39.59 -36.48
C LYS A 1143 -20.90 -39.13 -36.98
N PRO A 1144 -19.78 -39.56 -36.36
CA PRO A 1144 -19.39 -39.58 -34.94
C PRO A 1144 -18.04 -38.82 -34.72
N ALA A 1145 -17.71 -38.48 -33.47
CA ALA A 1145 -16.43 -37.88 -33.11
C ALA A 1145 -15.26 -38.87 -33.26
N ALA A 1146 -14.19 -38.45 -33.94
CA ALA A 1146 -12.94 -39.17 -34.08
C ALA A 1146 -11.92 -38.71 -33.03
N LYS A 1147 -11.10 -39.68 -32.58
CA LYS A 1147 -10.00 -39.56 -31.63
C LYS A 1147 -8.98 -38.48 -32.03
N LYS A 1148 -8.47 -37.74 -31.04
CA LYS A 1148 -7.22 -36.98 -31.16
C LYS A 1148 -6.04 -37.94 -30.93
N ASP A 1149 -5.13 -37.98 -31.89
CA ASP A 1149 -3.79 -38.56 -31.76
C ASP A 1149 -2.91 -37.59 -30.96
N GLU A 1150 -2.17 -38.15 -30.00
CA GLU A 1150 -1.02 -37.53 -29.35
C GLU A 1150 0.21 -37.65 -30.26
N THR A 1151 1.01 -36.59 -30.31
CA THR A 1151 2.28 -36.55 -31.03
C THR A 1151 3.43 -36.71 -30.03
N SER A 1152 4.33 -37.64 -30.34
CA SER A 1152 5.47 -38.12 -29.58
C SER A 1152 6.60 -37.10 -29.38
N VAL A 1153 7.19 -37.11 -28.18
CA VAL A 1153 8.48 -36.48 -27.81
C VAL A 1153 9.64 -37.40 -28.26
N PRO A 1154 10.79 -36.90 -28.73
CA PRO A 1154 11.96 -37.74 -29.02
C PRO A 1154 12.74 -38.10 -27.76
N GLU A 1155 13.12 -39.38 -27.66
CA GLU A 1155 13.93 -39.98 -26.58
C GLU A 1155 15.40 -39.54 -26.64
N ASP A 1156 15.98 -39.22 -25.49
CA ASP A 1156 17.43 -38.96 -25.31
C ASP A 1156 18.18 -40.29 -25.14
N GLU A 1157 19.22 -40.50 -25.95
CA GLU A 1157 19.97 -41.75 -26.10
C GLU A 1157 20.89 -42.09 -24.90
N TYR A 1158 20.85 -41.32 -23.80
CA TYR A 1158 21.73 -41.51 -22.64
C TYR A 1158 21.04 -41.56 -21.27
N ASP A 1159 19.72 -41.74 -21.17
CA ASP A 1159 19.04 -41.92 -19.87
C ASP A 1159 18.82 -43.41 -19.48
N PRO A 1160 19.50 -43.94 -18.45
CA PRO A 1160 19.35 -45.32 -17.98
C PRO A 1160 18.09 -45.58 -17.12
N TYR A 1161 17.17 -44.62 -16.97
CA TYR A 1161 15.95 -44.75 -16.16
C TYR A 1161 14.64 -44.46 -16.90
N ASN A 1162 14.61 -44.63 -18.22
CA ASN A 1162 13.35 -44.65 -18.98
C ASN A 1162 12.44 -45.83 -18.57
N ASN A 1163 11.47 -45.53 -17.69
CA ASN A 1163 10.17 -46.19 -17.56
C ASN A 1163 9.13 -45.21 -17.01
#